data_AF-A0A6C2YSI3-F1
#
_entry.id   AF-A0A6C2YSI3-F1
#
_cell.length_a   1.000
_cell.length_b   1.000
_cell.length_c   1.000
_cell.angle_alpha   90.00
_cell.angle_beta   90.00
_cell.angle_gamma   90.00
#
_symmetry.space_group_name_H-M   'P 1'
#
loop_
_entity.id
_entity.type
_entity.pdbx_description
1 polymer ?
#
loop_
_entity_poly.entity_id
_entity_poly.type
_entity_poly.pdbx_seq_one_letter_code
_entity_poly.pdbx_strand_id
1 'polypeptide(L)'
;MNRVVWVALLGAIAMAWGTAPARAAEPPKMYALIVGAGDFSDPAIKTRPTAVSDAIALYETLTNPDYRGIPKENVTLLLSSKQEQYGAKPATKDNILAALKALSKVAQKDDLVFISLFGQGASIGQRTCYFCQDSTVKDRGNNALVGGAVENECKNLASQHLFVTLDIHFKGFDPGKENIGEPRLLDLTRAFLGIVDEEATIPTGKTVVLASRSPVSLVAPNKGGIFGIALIEALQGKADVEGDGADGLVTVEEAATYLEKRVPELAREFGTSREEKEQEPIALRGTSRFELTHNPAEWPRTKERLEKFAKLAGQLSDAEKLEGEKLLGRMPKLKALKELRQEYQKLADGVIALGAFQDARKRIEESRVLEPEIAKKYADRVMAGIDLVADEYIKILNRGEMTADAINGLYKRADETVPPELAKKLDSAKEMDRLELKDLLAEARLSLGKREDLDGTKDADMSLQMTLVKLDPYTIYIDAEEIKRTESQLTGRFTGIGVQIRRDLSRDGLLVITPIKGSPAYKAGLQAGDLITSIIREVDNNGDPLDKPEVVSTKGMRVDEAVKKILGQEGTEVKLTVEREGEAAPLTITLTRARIDVESVLGVIRKPDDSWEYYIDKAQKIAYIRLTQFTEKSGRELSRVVRQLEREGAKGLILDVRGNPGGYLTSAVEICDLFIDDGVIVRIRPRKGRQVEYTGRMDGSVLDLPMVCLINGESASASEILSACLQDHGRAIIMGSRSYGKGSVQNIQSFSPTQAKIKLTTATFWRPSDKNLNKPSTKGKEEEDWGVRPDKKYELILPPEEGALLDKELQEREIIPAKNKKAAPKTEKPFQDRQLDMAIEYLRGQVKLSSK
;
A
#
# COMPACT_ATOMS: atom_id res chain seq x y z
N MET A 1 -15.46 -16.40 70.76
CA MET A 1 -16.34 -15.69 71.70
C MET A 1 -16.82 -14.40 71.04
N ASN A 2 -18.15 -14.28 70.94
CA ASN A 2 -19.03 -13.13 70.69
C ASN A 2 -18.87 -12.16 69.49
N ARG A 3 -19.87 -12.34 68.62
CA ARG A 3 -20.67 -11.42 67.79
C ARG A 3 -20.78 -9.93 68.21
N VAL A 4 -20.69 -9.07 67.18
CA VAL A 4 -21.65 -8.03 66.70
C VAL A 4 -22.06 -6.87 67.65
N VAL A 5 -21.96 -5.61 67.19
CA VAL A 5 -23.06 -4.59 67.06
C VAL A 5 -22.53 -3.19 66.63
N TRP A 6 -23.06 -2.70 65.49
CA TRP A 6 -23.45 -1.33 65.04
C TRP A 6 -22.57 -0.06 65.15
N VAL A 7 -22.24 0.50 63.96
CA VAL A 7 -22.71 1.77 63.30
C VAL A 7 -22.73 3.12 64.07
N ALA A 8 -22.15 4.12 63.37
CA ALA A 8 -22.52 5.55 63.21
C ALA A 8 -21.66 6.67 63.86
N LEU A 9 -21.11 7.47 62.93
CA LEU A 9 -21.22 8.93 62.77
C LEU A 9 -19.94 9.79 62.90
N LEU A 10 -19.57 10.34 61.74
CA LEU A 10 -19.10 11.70 61.45
C LEU A 10 -18.12 12.40 62.41
N GLY A 11 -16.93 12.68 61.89
CA GLY A 11 -16.02 13.70 62.38
C GLY A 11 -14.95 14.01 61.35
N ALA A 12 -15.19 15.02 60.52
CA ALA A 12 -14.26 15.52 59.52
C ALA A 12 -12.93 15.96 60.16
N ILE A 13 -11.82 15.39 59.69
CA ILE A 13 -10.50 16.02 59.80
C ILE A 13 -9.93 16.08 58.39
N ALA A 14 -9.83 17.31 57.90
CA ALA A 14 -9.17 17.68 56.67
C ALA A 14 -7.70 17.23 56.70
N MET A 15 -7.36 16.20 55.93
CA MET A 15 -6.00 16.03 55.44
C MET A 15 -5.94 16.66 54.05
N ALA A 16 -5.46 17.90 54.03
CA ALA A 16 -5.01 18.57 52.82
C ALA A 16 -3.85 17.77 52.21
N TRP A 17 -4.15 16.90 51.26
CA TRP A 17 -3.16 16.54 50.24
C TRP A 17 -3.18 17.68 49.24
N GLY A 18 -2.16 18.54 49.35
CA GLY A 18 -1.83 19.48 48.30
C GLY A 18 -1.69 18.70 47.00
N THR A 19 -2.61 18.92 46.08
CA THR A 19 -2.37 18.63 44.67
C THR A 19 -1.15 19.46 44.30
N ALA A 20 -0.01 18.81 44.12
CA ALA A 20 1.08 19.44 43.40
C ALA A 20 0.47 19.98 42.09
N PRO A 21 0.69 21.26 41.75
CA PRO A 21 0.19 21.76 40.48
C PRO A 21 0.71 20.82 39.40
N ALA A 22 -0.18 20.33 38.54
CA ALA A 22 0.22 19.57 37.36
C ALA A 22 1.28 20.42 36.66
N ARG A 23 2.53 19.96 36.73
CA ARG A 23 3.66 20.62 36.08
C ARG A 23 3.24 20.73 34.61
N ALA A 24 3.10 21.95 34.10
CA ALA A 24 2.76 22.17 32.69
C ALA A 24 3.65 21.25 31.86
N ALA A 25 3.05 20.34 31.09
CA ALA A 25 3.80 19.43 30.24
C ALA A 25 4.73 20.29 29.37
N GLU A 26 6.02 19.98 29.32
CA GLU A 26 6.95 20.69 28.44
C GLU A 26 6.40 20.61 27.00
N PRO A 27 6.50 21.70 26.21
CA PRO A 27 6.00 21.69 24.84
C PRO A 27 6.69 20.57 24.04
N PRO A 28 5.97 19.90 23.13
CA PRO A 28 6.53 18.83 22.33
C PRO A 28 7.82 19.25 21.62
N LYS A 29 8.86 18.43 21.78
CA LYS A 29 10.18 18.65 21.19
C LYS A 29 10.26 17.99 19.83
N MET A 30 11.23 18.43 19.04
CA MET A 30 11.63 17.75 17.82
C MET A 30 13.06 17.24 17.97
N TYR A 31 13.26 15.97 17.65
CA TYR A 31 14.58 15.34 17.58
C TYR A 31 14.88 14.93 16.15
N ALA A 32 16.13 15.08 15.73
CA ALA A 32 16.54 14.69 14.38
C ALA A 32 17.76 13.77 14.40
N LEU A 33 17.72 12.72 13.58
CA LEU A 33 18.88 11.89 13.23
C LEU A 33 19.14 12.06 11.74
N ILE A 34 20.28 12.66 11.40
CA ILE A 34 20.68 12.92 10.01
C ILE A 34 21.95 12.15 9.72
N VAL A 35 21.90 11.30 8.69
CA VAL A 35 23.02 10.43 8.30
C VAL A 35 23.42 10.73 6.86
N GLY A 36 24.68 11.13 6.66
CA GLY A 36 25.29 11.35 5.35
C GLY A 36 26.48 10.42 5.13
N ALA A 37 26.24 9.23 4.57
CA ALA A 37 27.28 8.28 4.17
C ALA A 37 27.63 8.49 2.69
N GLY A 38 28.65 9.30 2.44
CA GLY A 38 29.18 9.63 1.12
C GLY A 38 30.47 8.88 0.78
N ASP A 39 31.30 8.61 1.78
CA ASP A 39 32.56 7.87 1.64
C ASP A 39 32.52 6.57 2.45
N PHE A 40 33.18 5.53 1.94
CA PHE A 40 33.14 4.19 2.50
C PHE A 40 34.54 3.62 2.68
N SER A 41 34.73 2.82 3.73
CA SER A 41 36.00 2.16 4.02
C SER A 41 36.34 1.08 2.98
N ASP A 42 35.32 0.48 2.37
CA ASP A 42 35.47 -0.46 1.27
C ASP A 42 35.45 0.28 -0.09
N PRO A 43 36.55 0.26 -0.86
CA PRO A 43 36.60 0.92 -2.16
C PRO A 43 35.66 0.30 -3.20
N ALA A 44 35.12 -0.90 -2.95
CA ALA A 44 34.09 -1.49 -3.79
C ALA A 44 32.75 -0.74 -3.69
N ILE A 45 32.49 0.01 -2.62
CA ILE A 45 31.30 0.86 -2.52
C ILE A 45 31.63 2.21 -3.15
N LYS A 46 30.89 2.59 -4.19
CA LYS A 46 31.12 3.86 -4.89
C LYS A 46 30.75 5.02 -3.97
N THR A 47 31.60 6.03 -3.95
CA THR A 47 31.33 7.28 -3.24
C THR A 47 30.01 7.89 -3.70
N ARG A 48 29.28 8.52 -2.77
CA ARG A 48 28.07 9.30 -3.04
C ARG A 48 28.34 10.78 -2.70
N PRO A 49 28.83 11.58 -3.67
CA PRO A 49 29.41 12.90 -3.39
C PRO A 49 28.46 13.89 -2.72
N THR A 50 27.15 13.77 -2.94
CA THR A 50 26.16 14.71 -2.35
C THR A 50 25.65 14.28 -0.99
N ALA A 51 25.87 13.03 -0.55
CA ALA A 51 25.25 12.53 0.68
C ALA A 51 25.68 13.33 1.92
N VAL A 52 26.94 13.76 1.97
CA VAL A 52 27.45 14.60 3.06
C VAL A 52 26.92 16.03 2.96
N SER A 53 26.93 16.63 1.75
CA SER A 53 26.46 18.01 1.57
C SER A 53 24.95 18.14 1.80
N ASP A 54 24.16 17.17 1.35
CA ASP A 54 22.71 17.14 1.52
C ASP A 54 22.35 16.97 3.02
N ALA A 55 23.10 16.12 3.75
CA ALA A 55 22.98 15.98 5.20
C ALA A 55 23.31 17.27 5.96
N ILE A 56 24.38 17.97 5.57
CA ILE A 56 24.76 19.27 6.17
C ILE A 56 23.70 20.33 5.87
N ALA A 57 23.25 20.44 4.63
CA ALA A 57 22.19 21.39 4.25
C ALA A 57 20.89 21.15 5.04
N LEU A 58 20.55 19.88 5.28
CA LEU A 58 19.41 19.51 6.12
C LEU A 58 19.64 19.89 7.59
N TYR A 59 20.82 19.62 8.14
CA TYR A 59 21.18 20.03 9.50
C TYR A 59 21.09 21.55 9.67
N GLU A 60 21.64 22.32 8.73
CA GLU A 60 21.61 23.78 8.76
C GLU A 60 20.18 24.30 8.64
N THR A 61 19.36 23.73 7.76
CA THR A 61 17.95 24.10 7.60
C THR A 61 17.15 23.83 8.88
N LEU A 62 17.32 22.66 9.50
CA LEU A 62 16.58 22.30 10.71
C LEU A 62 17.01 23.09 11.95
N THR A 63 18.29 23.48 12.04
CA THR A 63 18.82 24.24 13.17
C THR A 63 18.74 25.76 13.00
N ASN A 64 18.38 26.25 11.80
CA ASN A 64 18.25 27.67 11.53
C ASN A 64 16.96 28.25 12.17
N PRO A 65 17.06 29.34 12.96
CA PRO A 65 15.93 29.96 13.65
C PRO A 65 14.88 30.62 12.74
N ASP A 66 15.21 30.91 11.48
CA ASP A 66 14.24 31.42 10.49
C ASP A 66 13.22 30.35 10.08
N TYR A 67 13.59 29.08 10.25
CA TYR A 67 12.77 27.89 10.02
C TYR A 67 12.30 27.33 11.38
N ARG A 68 12.50 26.03 11.66
CA ARG A 68 12.14 25.41 12.94
C ARG A 68 13.07 25.79 14.10
N GLY A 69 14.38 25.96 13.85
CA GLY A 69 15.36 26.29 14.88
C GLY A 69 15.55 25.21 15.96
N ILE A 70 15.63 23.93 15.57
CA ILE A 70 15.83 22.83 16.52
C ILE A 70 17.12 23.04 17.32
N PRO A 71 17.10 22.92 18.67
CA PRO A 71 18.32 22.96 19.47
C PRO A 71 19.34 21.93 18.99
N LYS A 72 20.61 22.32 18.87
CA LYS A 72 21.66 21.47 18.28
C LYS A 72 21.84 20.17 19.04
N GLU A 73 21.64 20.18 20.36
CA GLU A 73 21.66 19.01 21.23
C GLU A 73 20.57 17.97 20.92
N ASN A 74 19.49 18.37 20.25
CA ASN A 74 18.41 17.48 19.81
C ASN A 74 18.64 16.94 18.39
N VAL A 75 19.73 17.35 17.73
CA VAL A 75 20.08 16.90 16.37
C VAL A 75 21.36 16.06 16.44
N THR A 76 21.24 14.77 16.10
CA THR A 76 22.39 13.90 15.92
C THR A 76 22.77 13.88 14.44
N LEU A 77 23.95 14.44 14.12
CA LEU A 77 24.53 14.43 12.78
C LEU A 77 25.65 13.39 12.67
N LEU A 78 25.48 12.43 11.75
CA LEU A 78 26.44 11.37 11.47
C LEU A 78 26.93 11.48 10.03
N LEU A 79 28.24 11.65 9.82
CA LEU A 79 28.83 11.86 8.50
C LEU A 79 30.00 10.91 8.25
N SER A 80 30.17 10.50 7.00
CA SER A 80 31.33 9.72 6.57
C SER A 80 32.65 10.52 6.55
N SER A 81 32.60 11.85 6.38
CA SER A 81 33.78 12.71 6.49
C SER A 81 33.76 13.49 7.81
N LYS A 82 34.94 13.68 8.42
CA LYS A 82 35.07 14.41 9.68
C LYS A 82 34.83 15.90 9.44
N GLN A 83 33.77 16.44 10.05
CA GLN A 83 33.41 17.85 9.97
C GLN A 83 33.34 18.43 11.39
N GLU A 84 34.50 18.81 11.94
CA GLU A 84 34.62 19.26 13.34
C GLU A 84 33.71 20.46 13.66
N GLN A 85 33.50 21.35 12.68
CA GLN A 85 32.64 22.53 12.83
C GLN A 85 31.16 22.21 13.14
N TYR A 86 30.68 21.01 12.78
CA TYR A 86 29.31 20.56 13.06
C TYR A 86 29.23 19.56 14.21
N GLY A 87 30.35 19.19 14.84
CA GLY A 87 30.38 18.15 15.88
C GLY A 87 29.92 16.77 15.40
N ALA A 88 29.98 16.52 14.08
CA ALA A 88 29.49 15.29 13.47
C ALA A 88 30.31 14.07 13.91
N LYS A 89 29.63 12.96 14.21
CA LYS A 89 30.28 11.67 14.49
C LYS A 89 30.39 10.83 13.21
N PRO A 90 31.30 9.84 13.16
CA PRO A 90 31.38 8.91 12.04
C PRO A 90 30.04 8.20 11.77
N ALA A 91 29.64 8.08 10.51
CA ALA A 91 28.42 7.39 10.09
C ALA A 91 28.57 5.85 10.07
N THR A 92 29.03 5.29 11.19
CA THR A 92 29.18 3.83 11.37
C THR A 92 27.87 3.18 11.78
N LYS A 93 27.73 1.87 11.53
CA LYS A 93 26.55 1.10 11.94
C LYS A 93 26.24 1.28 13.43
N ASP A 94 27.26 1.17 14.28
CA ASP A 94 27.12 1.26 15.72
C ASP A 94 26.65 2.66 16.17
N ASN A 95 27.18 3.73 15.55
CA ASN A 95 26.75 5.09 15.88
C ASN A 95 25.30 5.35 15.46
N ILE A 96 24.88 4.84 14.31
CA ILE A 96 23.48 4.96 13.85
C ILE A 96 22.53 4.22 14.80
N LEU A 97 22.84 2.97 15.15
CA LEU A 97 22.01 2.19 16.09
C LEU A 97 22.00 2.80 17.49
N ALA A 98 23.14 3.31 17.96
CA ALA A 98 23.22 4.02 19.23
C ALA A 98 22.35 5.30 19.23
N ALA A 99 22.32 6.03 18.12
CA ALA A 99 21.46 7.21 17.98
C ALA A 99 19.97 6.85 17.97
N LEU A 100 19.56 5.81 17.23
CA LEU A 100 18.18 5.30 17.24
C LEU A 100 17.75 4.87 18.65
N LYS A 101 18.63 4.16 19.36
CA LYS A 101 18.41 3.74 20.75
C LYS A 101 18.39 4.91 21.74
N ALA A 102 19.12 5.99 21.47
CA ALA A 102 19.04 7.20 22.28
C ALA A 102 17.69 7.88 22.09
N LEU A 103 17.20 7.99 20.84
CA LEU A 103 15.89 8.55 20.51
C LEU A 103 14.76 7.80 21.22
N SER A 104 14.79 6.46 21.25
CA SER A 104 13.77 5.65 21.95
C SER A 104 13.71 5.87 23.46
N LYS A 105 14.78 6.42 24.07
CA LYS A 105 14.82 6.74 25.51
C LYS A 105 14.37 8.17 25.83
N VAL A 106 14.62 9.12 24.91
CA VAL A 106 14.41 10.55 25.19
C VAL A 106 13.10 11.07 24.61
N ALA A 107 12.70 10.60 23.42
CA ALA A 107 11.49 11.07 22.75
C ALA A 107 10.24 10.56 23.48
N GLN A 108 9.38 11.50 23.89
CA GLN A 108 8.09 11.24 24.52
C GLN A 108 7.01 11.05 23.46
N LYS A 109 5.82 10.65 23.92
CA LYS A 109 4.67 10.29 23.07
C LYS A 109 4.32 11.34 22.00
N ASP A 110 4.37 12.62 22.37
CA ASP A 110 3.94 13.74 21.52
C ASP A 110 5.13 14.44 20.82
N ASP A 111 6.37 14.01 21.06
CA ASP A 111 7.55 14.57 20.39
C ASP A 111 7.61 14.14 18.92
N LEU A 112 8.12 14.98 18.02
CA LEU A 112 8.38 14.62 16.63
C LEU A 112 9.81 14.07 16.47
N VAL A 113 9.93 12.90 15.84
CA VAL A 113 11.22 12.31 15.46
C VAL A 113 11.39 12.39 13.95
N PHE A 114 12.44 13.06 13.49
CA PHE A 114 12.81 13.15 12.07
C PHE A 114 14.09 12.36 11.79
N ILE A 115 14.02 11.34 10.96
CA ILE A 115 15.19 10.55 10.55
C ILE A 115 15.44 10.74 9.06
N SER A 116 16.66 11.11 8.66
CA SER A 116 17.03 11.23 7.25
C SER A 116 18.33 10.49 6.96
N LEU A 117 18.28 9.60 5.96
CA LEU A 117 19.44 8.82 5.51
C LEU A 117 19.75 9.16 4.05
N PHE A 118 20.96 9.68 3.83
CA PHE A 118 21.55 9.88 2.51
C PHE A 118 22.72 8.90 2.35
N GLY A 119 22.68 8.00 1.37
CA GLY A 119 23.82 7.11 1.14
C GLY A 119 23.63 6.07 0.05
N GLN A 120 24.41 5.00 0.16
CA GLN A 120 24.34 3.83 -0.72
C GLN A 120 23.65 2.67 -0.01
N GLY A 121 23.17 1.70 -0.77
CA GLY A 121 22.59 0.47 -0.23
C GLY A 121 22.84 -0.71 -1.14
N ALA A 122 22.44 -1.89 -0.69
CA ALA A 122 22.51 -3.12 -1.46
C ALA A 122 21.50 -4.16 -0.95
N SER A 123 21.39 -5.25 -1.68
CA SER A 123 20.62 -6.42 -1.28
C SER A 123 21.46 -7.40 -0.47
N ILE A 124 20.82 -8.05 0.50
CA ILE A 124 21.37 -9.13 1.33
C ILE A 124 20.38 -10.30 1.28
N GLY A 125 20.59 -11.22 0.35
CA GLY A 125 19.62 -12.27 0.05
C GLY A 125 18.27 -11.67 -0.33
N GLN A 126 17.24 -11.88 0.51
CA GLN A 126 15.89 -11.35 0.31
C GLN A 126 15.67 -9.95 0.89
N ARG A 127 16.65 -9.38 1.59
CA ARG A 127 16.49 -8.14 2.37
C ARG A 127 17.29 -7.00 1.74
N THR A 128 16.97 -5.78 2.13
CA THR A 128 17.71 -4.57 1.73
C THR A 128 18.48 -3.98 2.91
N CYS A 129 19.67 -3.44 2.65
CA CYS A 129 20.49 -2.73 3.63
C CYS A 129 20.93 -1.34 3.16
N TYR A 130 21.22 -0.48 4.14
CA TYR A 130 21.91 0.80 3.95
C TYR A 130 23.39 0.65 4.34
N PHE A 131 24.30 1.03 3.44
CA PHE A 131 25.73 1.02 3.72
C PHE A 131 26.09 2.17 4.65
N CYS A 132 26.75 1.81 5.75
CA CYS A 132 27.39 2.72 6.69
C CYS A 132 28.83 2.99 6.23
N GLN A 133 29.49 4.00 6.79
CA GLN A 133 30.88 4.36 6.46
C GLN A 133 31.86 3.17 6.61
N ASP A 134 31.62 2.30 7.59
CA ASP A 134 32.40 1.11 7.92
C ASP A 134 31.89 -0.17 7.24
N SER A 135 30.89 -0.05 6.35
CA SER A 135 30.39 -1.20 5.61
C SER A 135 31.37 -1.68 4.54
N THR A 136 31.27 -2.97 4.25
CA THR A 136 31.95 -3.61 3.12
C THR A 136 30.94 -4.35 2.28
N VAL A 137 31.14 -4.46 0.96
CA VAL A 137 30.25 -5.24 0.10
C VAL A 137 30.16 -6.68 0.60
N LYS A 138 31.29 -7.32 0.92
CA LYS A 138 31.33 -8.74 1.32
C LYS A 138 30.67 -9.04 2.66
N ASP A 139 30.89 -8.20 3.68
CA ASP A 139 30.41 -8.44 5.06
C ASP A 139 29.19 -7.56 5.43
N ARG A 140 28.46 -7.07 4.43
CA ARG A 140 27.29 -6.18 4.61
C ARG A 140 26.20 -6.74 5.51
N GLY A 141 26.10 -8.06 5.65
CA GLY A 141 25.21 -8.71 6.63
C GLY A 141 25.48 -8.27 8.07
N ASN A 142 26.74 -8.00 8.39
CA ASN A 142 27.19 -7.67 9.74
C ASN A 142 27.50 -6.19 9.92
N ASN A 143 28.07 -5.52 8.91
CA ASN A 143 28.53 -4.13 9.03
C ASN A 143 27.67 -3.09 8.30
N ALA A 144 26.58 -3.49 7.62
CA ALA A 144 25.57 -2.57 7.11
C ALA A 144 24.33 -2.50 8.03
N LEU A 145 23.53 -1.45 7.83
CA LEU A 145 22.27 -1.26 8.53
C LEU A 145 21.16 -2.04 7.83
N VAL A 146 20.63 -3.06 8.49
CA VAL A 146 19.61 -3.99 7.95
C VAL A 146 18.27 -3.75 8.65
N GLY A 147 17.17 -3.92 7.91
CA GLY A 147 15.81 -3.64 8.38
C GLY A 147 15.48 -4.17 9.78
N GLY A 148 15.81 -5.43 10.11
CA GLY A 148 15.48 -6.00 11.43
C GLY A 148 16.10 -5.28 12.63
N ALA A 149 17.29 -4.68 12.46
CA ALA A 149 17.92 -3.89 13.54
C ALA A 149 17.24 -2.53 13.71
N VAL A 150 16.88 -1.88 12.59
CA VAL A 150 16.11 -0.62 12.58
C VAL A 150 14.73 -0.82 13.18
N GLU A 151 14.04 -1.88 12.75
CA GLU A 151 12.69 -2.24 13.20
C GLU A 151 12.64 -2.40 14.72
N ASN A 152 13.61 -3.11 15.31
CA ASN A 152 13.65 -3.31 16.74
C ASN A 152 13.75 -1.99 17.52
N GLU A 153 14.57 -1.05 17.06
CA GLU A 153 14.70 0.26 17.71
C GLU A 153 13.47 1.15 17.47
N CYS A 154 12.93 1.17 16.23
CA CYS A 154 11.75 1.96 15.88
C CYS A 154 10.45 1.47 16.54
N LYS A 155 10.34 0.17 16.86
CA LYS A 155 9.22 -0.39 17.65
C LYS A 155 9.22 0.11 19.10
N ASN A 156 10.40 0.40 19.64
CA ASN A 156 10.55 0.88 21.02
C ASN A 156 10.43 2.40 21.15
N LEU A 157 10.21 3.12 20.04
CA LEU A 157 10.03 4.56 20.07
C LEU A 157 8.68 4.90 20.72
N ALA A 158 8.72 5.62 21.84
CA ALA A 158 7.49 6.05 22.53
C ALA A 158 6.72 7.12 21.74
N SER A 159 7.44 7.95 20.96
CA SER A 159 6.84 8.94 20.07
C SER A 159 5.89 8.30 19.06
N GLN A 160 4.72 8.91 18.93
CA GLN A 160 3.72 8.56 17.92
C GLN A 160 3.88 9.35 16.63
N HIS A 161 4.92 10.20 16.53
CA HIS A 161 5.13 11.14 15.43
C HIS A 161 6.50 10.93 14.82
N LEU A 162 6.53 10.28 13.66
CA LEU A 162 7.76 9.89 12.98
C LEU A 162 7.70 10.35 11.52
N PHE A 163 8.71 11.10 11.10
CA PHE A 163 8.95 11.39 9.69
C PHE A 163 10.31 10.80 9.30
N VAL A 164 10.35 9.98 8.26
CA VAL A 164 11.60 9.40 7.76
C VAL A 164 11.76 9.69 6.28
N THR A 165 12.94 10.12 5.88
CA THR A 165 13.30 10.31 4.47
C THR A 165 14.52 9.46 4.11
N LEU A 166 14.39 8.62 3.09
CA LEU A 166 15.41 7.68 2.66
C LEU A 166 15.84 8.02 1.23
N ASP A 167 17.03 8.56 1.06
CA ASP A 167 17.64 8.80 -0.25
C ASP A 167 18.85 7.88 -0.41
N ILE A 168 18.56 6.68 -0.93
CA ILE A 168 19.50 5.56 -0.97
C ILE A 168 19.66 5.10 -2.41
N HIS A 169 20.91 5.07 -2.88
CA HIS A 169 21.25 4.50 -4.18
C HIS A 169 21.69 3.04 -4.02
N PHE A 170 20.95 2.11 -4.61
CA PHE A 170 21.13 0.66 -4.41
C PHE A 170 22.01 -0.04 -5.45
N LYS A 171 22.60 0.71 -6.39
CA LYS A 171 23.52 0.19 -7.42
C LYS A 171 24.91 0.85 -7.35
N GLY A 172 25.18 1.62 -6.30
CA GLY A 172 26.43 2.34 -6.11
C GLY A 172 27.56 1.50 -5.53
N PHE A 173 27.81 0.30 -6.03
CA PHE A 173 28.93 -0.56 -5.61
C PHE A 173 29.40 -1.47 -6.76
N ASP A 174 30.57 -2.08 -6.59
CA ASP A 174 31.12 -3.15 -7.45
C ASP A 174 30.93 -4.51 -6.74
N PRO A 175 30.08 -5.40 -7.27
CA PRO A 175 29.85 -6.72 -6.68
C PRO A 175 31.04 -7.69 -6.87
N GLY A 176 32.02 -7.36 -7.72
CA GLY A 176 33.11 -8.26 -8.08
C GLY A 176 32.59 -9.55 -8.72
N LYS A 177 32.78 -10.70 -8.04
CA LYS A 177 32.27 -12.02 -8.48
C LYS A 177 31.00 -12.46 -7.74
N GLU A 178 30.55 -11.70 -6.75
CA GLU A 178 29.35 -12.03 -5.99
C GLU A 178 28.10 -11.70 -6.83
N ASN A 179 27.09 -12.56 -6.81
CA ASN A 179 25.81 -12.24 -7.42
C ASN A 179 24.91 -11.56 -6.36
N ILE A 180 24.63 -10.27 -6.55
CA ILE A 180 23.85 -9.46 -5.61
C ILE A 180 22.55 -9.07 -6.30
N GLY A 181 21.44 -9.64 -5.85
CA GLY A 181 20.12 -9.44 -6.47
C GLY A 181 19.57 -8.02 -6.34
N GLU A 182 18.46 -7.78 -7.03
CA GLU A 182 17.77 -6.48 -7.00
C GLU A 182 17.17 -6.18 -5.61
N PRO A 183 17.25 -4.92 -5.15
CA PRO A 183 16.78 -4.53 -3.82
C PRO A 183 15.26 -4.54 -3.73
N ARG A 184 14.73 -5.07 -2.63
CA ARG A 184 13.34 -4.85 -2.24
C ARG A 184 13.21 -3.47 -1.62
N LEU A 185 12.85 -2.49 -2.44
CA LEU A 185 12.91 -1.06 -2.08
C LEU A 185 12.06 -0.68 -0.86
N LEU A 186 10.98 -1.43 -0.58
CA LEU A 186 10.09 -1.15 0.53
C LEU A 186 10.47 -1.83 1.85
N ASP A 187 11.38 -2.80 1.85
CA ASP A 187 11.75 -3.56 3.05
C ASP A 187 12.32 -2.65 4.14
N LEU A 188 13.30 -1.82 3.78
CA LEU A 188 13.93 -0.89 4.71
C LEU A 188 12.96 0.22 5.14
N THR A 189 12.12 0.67 4.21
CA THR A 189 11.06 1.67 4.44
C THR A 189 10.06 1.20 5.49
N ARG A 190 9.61 -0.07 5.42
CA ARG A 190 8.68 -0.67 6.39
C ARG A 190 9.34 -0.94 7.75
N ALA A 191 10.64 -1.24 7.78
CA ALA A 191 11.38 -1.39 9.02
C ALA A 191 11.32 -0.13 9.90
N PHE A 192 11.44 1.07 9.31
CA PHE A 192 11.27 2.34 10.05
C PHE A 192 9.85 2.54 10.59
N LEU A 193 8.83 1.94 9.97
CA LEU A 193 7.46 1.96 10.47
C LEU A 193 7.24 0.97 11.63
N GLY A 194 8.16 0.02 11.84
CA GLY A 194 8.01 -1.09 12.78
C GLY A 194 7.08 -2.20 12.27
N ILE A 195 6.91 -2.32 10.95
CA ILE A 195 5.99 -3.26 10.30
C ILE A 195 6.80 -4.26 9.45
N VAL A 196 6.41 -5.54 9.50
CA VAL A 196 7.01 -6.64 8.71
C VAL A 196 6.05 -7.18 7.64
N ASP A 197 4.75 -7.01 7.85
CA ASP A 197 3.71 -7.49 6.94
C ASP A 197 3.44 -6.47 5.83
N GLU A 198 3.51 -6.91 4.57
CA GLU A 198 3.29 -6.04 3.42
C GLU A 198 1.84 -5.56 3.29
N GLU A 199 0.90 -6.29 3.89
CA GLU A 199 -0.53 -6.00 3.88
C GLU A 199 -0.97 -5.16 5.10
N ALA A 200 -0.07 -4.91 6.05
CA ALA A 200 -0.39 -4.13 7.24
C ALA A 200 -0.55 -2.63 6.91
N THR A 201 -1.53 -2.01 7.56
CA THR A 201 -1.78 -0.58 7.44
C THR A 201 -0.66 0.25 8.06
N ILE A 202 -0.34 1.37 7.40
CA ILE A 202 0.69 2.28 7.88
C ILE A 202 0.20 3.00 9.14
N PRO A 203 0.97 3.05 10.24
CA PRO A 203 0.49 3.63 11.49
C PRO A 203 0.31 5.14 11.33
N THR A 204 -0.83 5.66 11.76
CA THR A 204 -1.07 7.10 11.89
C THR A 204 0.06 7.78 12.65
N GLY A 205 0.40 9.00 12.24
CA GLY A 205 1.51 9.78 12.78
C GLY A 205 2.89 9.34 12.29
N LYS A 206 3.00 8.23 11.56
CA LYS A 206 4.25 7.79 10.94
C LYS A 206 4.20 7.97 9.41
N THR A 207 5.23 8.60 8.87
CA THR A 207 5.41 8.80 7.43
C THR A 207 6.84 8.44 7.06
N VAL A 208 7.02 7.61 6.04
CA VAL A 208 8.33 7.33 5.43
C VAL A 208 8.28 7.65 3.96
N VAL A 209 9.23 8.44 3.47
CA VAL A 209 9.39 8.77 2.06
C VAL A 209 10.69 8.17 1.55
N LEU A 210 10.59 7.23 0.61
CA LEU A 210 11.71 6.75 -0.18
C LEU A 210 11.88 7.65 -1.40
N ALA A 211 13.11 8.10 -1.67
CA ALA A 211 13.41 9.07 -2.72
C ALA A 211 13.03 8.63 -4.13
N SER A 212 13.08 7.32 -4.40
CA SER A 212 12.86 6.80 -5.74
C SER A 212 12.46 5.32 -5.76
N ARG A 213 11.56 4.96 -6.69
CA ARG A 213 11.31 3.58 -7.15
C ARG A 213 12.43 3.03 -8.03
N SER A 214 13.31 3.90 -8.54
CA SER A 214 14.52 3.49 -9.24
C SER A 214 15.62 3.21 -8.21
N PRO A 215 16.42 2.14 -8.38
CA PRO A 215 17.57 1.87 -7.53
C PRO A 215 18.71 2.87 -7.74
N VAL A 216 18.58 3.81 -8.69
CA VAL A 216 19.54 4.89 -9.00
C VAL A 216 19.06 6.21 -8.40
N SER A 217 19.99 7.01 -7.86
CA SER A 217 19.75 8.37 -7.35
C SER A 217 20.40 9.39 -8.29
N LEU A 218 19.78 10.55 -8.49
CA LEU A 218 20.19 11.56 -9.47
C LEU A 218 20.74 12.80 -8.75
N VAL A 219 21.85 13.30 -9.26
CA VAL A 219 22.49 14.53 -8.78
C VAL A 219 22.24 15.63 -9.80
N ALA A 220 21.69 16.75 -9.35
CA ALA A 220 21.56 17.94 -10.17
C ALA A 220 22.94 18.62 -10.33
N PRO A 221 23.34 19.04 -11.54
CA PRO A 221 24.60 19.73 -11.76
C PRO A 221 24.74 20.95 -10.84
N ASN A 222 25.80 20.97 -10.03
CA ASN A 222 26.18 22.06 -9.12
C ASN A 222 25.12 22.46 -8.07
N LYS A 223 24.15 21.58 -7.74
CA LYS A 223 23.06 21.89 -6.80
C LYS A 223 22.81 20.83 -5.70
N GLY A 224 23.31 19.60 -5.83
CA GLY A 224 23.11 18.50 -4.85
C GLY A 224 22.25 17.36 -5.39
N GLY A 225 21.88 16.40 -4.53
CA GLY A 225 20.94 15.33 -4.89
C GLY A 225 19.53 15.88 -5.13
N ILE A 226 18.82 15.44 -6.18
CA ILE A 226 17.51 16.03 -6.52
C ILE A 226 16.47 15.87 -5.39
N PHE A 227 16.55 14.77 -4.64
CA PHE A 227 15.69 14.54 -3.48
C PHE A 227 16.06 15.46 -2.32
N GLY A 228 17.36 15.62 -2.03
CA GLY A 228 17.85 16.59 -1.07
C GLY A 228 17.37 18.00 -1.38
N ILE A 229 17.50 18.45 -2.63
CA ILE A 229 16.99 19.75 -3.09
C ILE A 229 15.50 19.89 -2.80
N ALA A 230 14.67 18.94 -3.23
CA ALA A 230 13.23 19.00 -3.01
C ALA A 230 12.85 18.99 -1.52
N LEU A 231 13.57 18.23 -0.69
CA LEU A 231 13.34 18.17 0.75
C LEU A 231 13.69 19.50 1.43
N ILE A 232 14.83 20.10 1.07
CA ILE A 232 15.22 21.41 1.59
C ILE A 232 14.22 22.48 1.12
N GLU A 233 13.83 22.49 -0.17
CA GLU A 233 12.81 23.39 -0.69
C GLU A 233 11.50 23.30 0.10
N ALA A 234 11.03 22.08 0.38
CA ALA A 234 9.85 21.85 1.21
C ALA A 234 10.02 22.46 2.61
N LEU A 235 11.15 22.16 3.27
CA LEU A 235 11.44 22.63 4.63
C LEU A 235 11.66 24.15 4.73
N GLN A 236 12.07 24.78 3.64
CA GLN A 236 12.23 26.23 3.55
C GLN A 236 10.92 26.97 3.27
N GLY A 237 9.77 26.27 3.27
CA GLY A 237 8.45 26.87 3.15
C GLY A 237 7.77 26.65 1.79
N LYS A 238 8.41 26.06 0.77
CA LYS A 238 7.75 25.86 -0.53
C LYS A 238 6.61 24.84 -0.51
N ALA A 239 6.55 24.01 0.53
CA ALA A 239 5.45 23.07 0.75
C ALA A 239 4.20 23.72 1.39
N ASP A 240 4.31 24.93 1.93
CA ASP A 240 3.21 25.72 2.53
C ASP A 240 2.34 26.36 1.43
N VAL A 241 1.80 25.54 0.53
CA VAL A 241 1.05 25.96 -0.66
C VAL A 241 -0.08 24.99 -1.03
N GLU A 242 -0.17 23.81 -0.40
CA GLU A 242 -1.16 22.78 -0.72
C GLU A 242 -2.31 22.77 0.29
N GLY A 243 -3.52 23.16 -0.14
CA GLY A 243 -4.69 23.31 0.72
C GLY A 243 -5.19 24.75 0.78
N ASP A 244 -6.08 25.06 1.73
CA ASP A 244 -6.85 26.31 1.86
C ASP A 244 -6.04 27.61 2.15
N GLY A 245 -4.78 27.70 1.70
CA GLY A 245 -3.89 28.86 1.78
C GLY A 245 -2.74 28.69 2.77
N ALA A 246 -1.63 29.41 2.52
CA ALA A 246 -0.43 29.36 3.33
C ALA A 246 -0.66 29.90 4.75
N ASP A 247 -0.24 29.16 5.78
CA ASP A 247 -0.43 29.55 7.19
C ASP A 247 0.88 29.82 7.93
N GLY A 248 2.01 29.69 7.24
CA GLY A 248 3.34 29.86 7.79
C GLY A 248 3.93 28.58 8.37
N LEU A 249 3.17 27.47 8.43
CA LEU A 249 3.64 26.17 8.88
C LEU A 249 3.84 25.25 7.68
N VAL A 250 4.85 24.38 7.77
CA VAL A 250 4.99 23.23 6.87
C VAL A 250 4.80 21.99 7.71
N THR A 251 3.81 21.18 7.35
CA THR A 251 3.50 19.90 7.99
C THR A 251 4.19 18.73 7.29
N VAL A 252 4.25 17.58 7.97
CA VAL A 252 4.72 16.32 7.38
C VAL A 252 3.92 15.92 6.13
N GLU A 253 2.60 16.14 6.13
CA GLU A 253 1.72 15.83 4.99
C GLU A 253 2.01 16.71 3.77
N GLU A 254 2.17 18.01 3.98
CA GLU A 254 2.54 18.96 2.92
C GLU A 254 3.95 18.66 2.38
N ALA A 255 4.93 18.40 3.26
CA ALA A 255 6.28 18.06 2.84
C ALA A 255 6.30 16.78 1.98
N ALA A 256 5.61 15.72 2.41
CA ALA A 256 5.55 14.47 1.65
C ALA A 256 4.87 14.65 0.28
N THR A 257 3.79 15.43 0.22
CA THR A 257 3.07 15.68 -1.03
C THR A 257 3.88 16.57 -1.97
N TYR A 258 4.55 17.58 -1.45
CA TYR A 258 5.49 18.41 -2.20
C TYR A 258 6.61 17.55 -2.83
N LEU A 259 7.20 16.61 -2.07
CA LEU A 259 8.23 15.71 -2.58
C LEU A 259 7.73 14.85 -3.75
N GLU A 260 6.53 14.28 -3.65
CA GLU A 260 5.92 13.46 -4.72
C GLU A 260 5.71 14.22 -6.02
N LYS A 261 5.48 15.52 -5.94
CA LYS A 261 5.35 16.39 -7.11
C LYS A 261 6.71 16.87 -7.62
N ARG A 262 7.57 17.35 -6.72
CA ARG A 262 8.79 18.08 -7.07
C ARG A 262 9.93 17.18 -7.54
N VAL A 263 10.08 15.98 -6.95
CA VAL A 263 11.16 15.06 -7.33
C VAL A 263 11.03 14.61 -8.79
N PRO A 264 9.86 14.18 -9.31
CA PRO A 264 9.68 13.87 -10.73
C PRO A 264 9.89 15.05 -11.68
N GLU A 265 9.64 16.29 -11.25
CA GLU A 265 9.96 17.49 -12.05
C GLU A 265 11.47 17.65 -12.20
N LEU A 266 12.22 17.61 -11.09
CA LEU A 266 13.68 17.70 -11.08
C LEU A 266 14.33 16.54 -11.84
N ALA A 267 13.78 15.32 -11.71
CA ALA A 267 14.24 14.15 -12.44
C ALA A 267 14.14 14.32 -13.96
N ARG A 268 13.04 14.92 -14.44
CA ARG A 268 12.87 15.24 -15.86
C ARG A 268 13.77 16.37 -16.33
N GLU A 269 14.03 17.35 -15.48
CA GLU A 269 14.91 18.49 -15.76
C GLU A 269 16.37 18.07 -15.89
N PHE A 270 16.87 17.23 -14.99
CA PHE A 270 18.30 16.91 -14.89
C PHE A 270 18.70 15.51 -15.38
N GLY A 271 17.74 14.58 -15.50
CA GLY A 271 18.04 13.20 -15.89
C GLY A 271 18.50 13.10 -17.33
N THR A 272 19.56 12.33 -17.58
CA THR A 272 20.10 12.11 -18.93
C THR A 272 19.72 10.73 -19.47
N SER A 273 19.64 9.74 -18.59
CA SER A 273 19.18 8.39 -18.90
C SER A 273 17.69 8.20 -18.62
N ARG A 274 17.12 7.12 -19.16
CA ARG A 274 15.73 6.73 -18.89
C ARG A 274 15.51 6.43 -17.39
N GLU A 275 16.41 5.68 -16.76
CA GLU A 275 16.33 5.28 -15.35
C GLU A 275 16.47 6.49 -14.40
N GLU A 276 17.19 7.55 -14.81
CA GLU A 276 17.31 8.81 -14.07
C GLU A 276 16.05 9.69 -14.19
N LYS A 277 15.43 9.75 -15.37
CA LYS A 277 14.16 10.47 -15.57
C LYS A 277 12.95 9.77 -14.93
N GLU A 278 13.14 8.51 -14.53
CA GLU A 278 12.16 7.60 -13.90
C GLU A 278 12.07 7.75 -12.37
N GLN A 279 12.75 8.73 -11.77
CA GLN A 279 12.71 8.90 -10.32
C GLN A 279 11.35 9.41 -9.82
N GLU A 280 10.62 8.49 -9.21
CA GLU A 280 9.35 8.76 -8.53
C GLU A 280 9.47 8.32 -7.06
N PRO A 281 9.31 9.23 -6.09
CA PRO A 281 9.38 8.87 -4.69
C PRO A 281 8.18 8.02 -4.28
N ILE A 282 8.32 7.29 -3.18
CA ILE A 282 7.26 6.50 -2.56
C ILE A 282 7.04 7.04 -1.15
N ALA A 283 5.85 7.60 -0.87
CA ALA A 283 5.47 7.93 0.48
C ALA A 283 4.54 6.86 1.07
N LEU A 284 5.00 6.20 2.13
CA LEU A 284 4.16 5.40 3.01
C LEU A 284 3.64 6.30 4.14
N ARG A 285 2.35 6.64 4.11
CA ARG A 285 1.74 7.63 5.02
C ARG A 285 0.69 7.02 5.94
N GLY A 286 0.83 7.27 7.23
CA GLY A 286 -0.30 7.42 8.14
C GLY A 286 -0.77 8.88 8.15
N THR A 287 -1.99 9.16 8.61
CA THR A 287 -2.44 10.55 8.79
C THR A 287 -1.47 11.26 9.75
N SER A 288 -0.79 12.31 9.28
CA SER A 288 0.27 12.99 10.04
C SER A 288 0.25 14.47 9.73
N ARG A 289 -0.16 15.28 10.71
CA ARG A 289 -0.32 16.73 10.56
C ARG A 289 0.60 17.51 11.47
N PHE A 290 1.67 16.89 11.92
CA PHE A 290 2.65 17.49 12.82
C PHE A 290 3.45 18.54 12.07
N GLU A 291 3.69 19.64 12.76
CA GLU A 291 4.50 20.72 12.28
C GLU A 291 5.95 20.26 12.15
N LEU A 292 6.51 20.46 10.96
CA LEU A 292 7.88 20.09 10.64
C LEU A 292 8.81 21.31 10.69
N THR A 293 8.33 22.46 10.20
CA THR A 293 9.09 23.72 10.12
C THR A 293 8.18 24.90 9.77
N HIS A 294 8.75 26.10 9.71
CA HIS A 294 8.06 27.33 9.35
C HIS A 294 8.43 27.81 7.94
N ASN A 295 7.46 28.40 7.25
CA ASN A 295 7.68 29.15 6.03
C ASN A 295 8.09 30.60 6.38
N PRO A 296 9.35 31.02 6.12
CA PRO A 296 9.86 32.32 6.55
C PRO A 296 9.15 33.51 5.87
N ALA A 297 8.49 33.29 4.72
CA ALA A 297 7.76 34.34 4.03
C ALA A 297 6.42 34.69 4.71
N GLU A 298 5.79 33.73 5.39
CA GLU A 298 4.46 33.89 5.99
C GLU A 298 4.49 33.85 7.53
N TRP A 299 5.44 33.13 8.14
CA TRP A 299 5.56 32.96 9.58
C TRP A 299 5.68 34.27 10.39
N PRO A 300 6.42 35.31 9.94
CA PRO A 300 6.42 36.60 10.63
C PRO A 300 5.03 37.23 10.77
N ARG A 301 4.15 37.07 9.76
CA ARG A 301 2.77 37.57 9.82
C ARG A 301 1.94 36.77 10.83
N THR A 302 2.15 35.46 10.90
CA THR A 302 1.51 34.59 11.91
C THR A 302 1.97 34.94 13.32
N LYS A 303 3.27 35.22 13.53
CA LYS A 303 3.82 35.71 14.81
C LYS A 303 3.21 37.05 15.21
N GLU A 304 3.22 38.05 14.32
CA GLU A 304 2.65 39.37 14.59
C GLU A 304 1.18 39.27 15.02
N ARG A 305 0.41 38.40 14.35
CA ARG A 305 -0.97 38.11 14.69
C ARG A 305 -1.13 37.49 16.08
N LEU A 306 -0.31 36.50 16.42
CA LEU A 306 -0.32 35.87 17.75
C LEU A 306 0.09 36.87 18.84
N GLU A 307 1.07 37.74 18.58
CA GLU A 307 1.48 38.80 19.52
C GLU A 307 0.38 39.83 19.74
N LYS A 308 -0.32 40.25 18.69
CA LYS A 308 -1.51 41.11 18.80
C LYS A 308 -2.59 40.45 19.65
N PHE A 309 -2.86 39.17 19.42
CA PHE A 309 -3.83 38.40 20.21
C PHE A 309 -3.42 38.25 21.68
N ALA A 310 -2.14 37.97 21.96
CA ALA A 310 -1.62 37.80 23.31
C ALA A 310 -1.82 39.05 24.19
N LYS A 311 -1.80 40.25 23.60
CA LYS A 311 -2.11 41.51 24.31
C LYS A 311 -3.55 41.58 24.82
N LEU A 312 -4.46 40.79 24.24
CA LEU A 312 -5.87 40.69 24.64
C LEU A 312 -6.12 39.57 25.65
N ALA A 313 -5.11 38.76 26.00
CA ALA A 313 -5.27 37.61 26.89
C ALA A 313 -5.91 37.98 28.25
N GLY A 314 -5.61 39.15 28.81
CA GLY A 314 -6.21 39.60 30.08
C GLY A 314 -7.74 39.84 30.03
N GLN A 315 -8.32 39.89 28.83
CA GLN A 315 -9.75 40.14 28.59
C GLN A 315 -10.51 38.87 28.19
N LEU A 316 -9.80 37.75 28.00
CA LEU A 316 -10.33 36.48 27.49
C LEU A 316 -10.34 35.40 28.58
N SER A 317 -11.30 34.49 28.50
CA SER A 317 -11.29 33.25 29.28
C SER A 317 -10.13 32.34 28.87
N ASP A 318 -9.75 31.38 29.72
CA ASP A 318 -8.65 30.46 29.40
C ASP A 318 -8.97 29.55 28.20
N ALA A 319 -10.25 29.22 27.99
CA ALA A 319 -10.69 28.49 26.82
C ALA A 319 -10.54 29.32 25.52
N GLU A 320 -10.90 30.61 25.56
CA GLU A 320 -10.76 31.52 24.42
C GLU A 320 -9.30 31.80 24.08
N LYS A 321 -8.43 31.90 25.09
CA LYS A 321 -6.97 32.03 24.87
C LYS A 321 -6.44 30.83 24.10
N LEU A 322 -6.70 29.62 24.60
CA LEU A 322 -6.20 28.39 23.98
C LEU A 322 -6.77 28.18 22.58
N GLU A 323 -8.06 28.46 22.38
CA GLU A 323 -8.71 28.37 21.08
C GLU A 323 -8.16 29.41 20.09
N GLY A 324 -8.01 30.65 20.51
CA GLY A 324 -7.46 31.73 19.68
C GLY A 324 -6.00 31.49 19.29
N GLU A 325 -5.16 31.04 20.23
CA GLU A 325 -3.78 30.64 19.95
C GLU A 325 -3.73 29.52 18.90
N LYS A 326 -4.54 28.48 19.07
CA LYS A 326 -4.61 27.34 18.13
C LYS A 326 -5.08 27.79 16.73
N LEU A 327 -6.15 28.58 16.65
CA LEU A 327 -6.75 28.98 15.38
C LEU A 327 -5.92 30.03 14.63
N LEU A 328 -5.35 31.00 15.35
CA LEU A 328 -4.55 32.05 14.70
C LEU A 328 -3.19 31.54 14.26
N GLY A 329 -2.62 30.59 15.00
CA GLY A 329 -1.33 29.97 14.71
C GLY A 329 -1.37 28.93 13.59
N ARG A 330 -2.54 28.34 13.30
CA ARG A 330 -2.68 27.28 12.30
C ARG A 330 -4.01 27.34 11.56
N MET A 331 -4.01 27.14 10.25
CA MET A 331 -5.23 27.09 9.46
C MET A 331 -6.07 25.84 9.81
N PRO A 332 -7.32 26.01 10.30
CA PRO A 332 -8.19 24.88 10.56
C PRO A 332 -8.80 24.35 9.26
N LYS A 333 -9.11 23.04 9.21
CA LYS A 333 -9.77 22.41 8.05
C LYS A 333 -11.26 22.78 7.96
N LEU A 334 -11.93 22.80 9.11
CA LEU A 334 -13.38 22.97 9.16
C LEU A 334 -13.80 24.41 8.88
N LYS A 335 -14.83 24.59 8.06
CA LYS A 335 -15.37 25.90 7.67
C LYS A 335 -15.74 26.76 8.87
N ALA A 336 -16.45 26.19 9.84
CA ALA A 336 -16.84 26.92 11.05
C ALA A 336 -15.62 27.38 11.88
N LEU A 337 -14.55 26.57 11.92
CA LEU A 337 -13.31 26.95 12.59
C LEU A 337 -12.53 28.01 11.80
N LYS A 338 -12.58 27.99 10.46
CA LYS A 338 -12.02 29.05 9.60
C LYS A 338 -12.74 30.37 9.83
N GLU A 339 -14.07 30.35 9.92
CA GLU A 339 -14.88 31.52 10.28
C GLU A 339 -14.51 32.02 11.69
N LEU A 340 -14.41 31.12 12.67
CA LEU A 340 -14.03 31.49 14.03
C LEU A 340 -12.63 32.10 14.10
N ARG A 341 -11.66 31.53 13.36
CA ARG A 341 -10.32 32.10 13.20
C ARG A 341 -10.36 33.53 12.66
N GLN A 342 -11.22 33.81 11.68
CA GLN A 342 -11.37 35.16 11.13
C GLN A 342 -11.92 36.14 12.19
N GLU A 343 -12.83 35.70 13.06
CA GLU A 343 -13.31 36.54 14.17
C GLU A 343 -12.22 36.79 15.21
N TYR A 344 -11.43 35.77 15.57
CA TYR A 344 -10.23 35.95 16.40
C TYR A 344 -9.23 36.92 15.75
N GLN A 345 -9.06 36.87 14.43
CA GLN A 345 -8.18 37.79 13.70
C GLN A 345 -8.67 39.23 13.81
N LYS A 346 -9.96 39.47 13.52
CA LYS A 346 -10.57 40.79 13.62
C LYS A 346 -10.46 41.37 15.03
N LEU A 347 -10.64 40.51 16.05
CA LEU A 347 -10.45 40.91 17.44
C LEU A 347 -9.00 41.33 17.70
N ALA A 348 -8.02 40.50 17.31
CA ALA A 348 -6.60 40.77 17.49
C ALA A 348 -6.14 42.06 16.75
N ASP A 349 -6.69 42.33 15.57
CA ASP A 349 -6.40 43.54 14.79
C ASP A 349 -7.18 44.78 15.26
N GLY A 350 -8.05 44.66 16.27
CA GLY A 350 -8.86 45.76 16.79
C GLY A 350 -9.99 46.20 15.86
N VAL A 351 -10.34 45.38 14.86
CA VAL A 351 -11.43 45.65 13.89
C VAL A 351 -12.80 45.52 14.55
N ILE A 352 -12.94 44.63 15.54
CA ILE A 352 -14.18 44.43 16.31
C ILE A 352 -13.92 44.54 17.81
N ALA A 353 -14.92 45.00 18.56
CA ALA A 353 -14.88 45.03 20.02
C ALA A 353 -15.11 43.63 20.63
N LEU A 354 -14.62 43.41 21.86
CA LEU A 354 -14.74 42.14 22.58
C LEU A 354 -16.18 41.59 22.63
N GLY A 355 -17.17 42.46 22.91
CA GLY A 355 -18.58 42.04 22.93
C GLY A 355 -19.07 41.51 21.57
N ALA A 356 -18.72 42.19 20.48
CA ALA A 356 -19.07 41.75 19.13
C ALA A 356 -18.38 40.44 18.74
N PHE A 357 -17.13 40.25 19.19
CA PHE A 357 -16.42 38.97 19.06
C PHE A 357 -17.13 37.86 19.85
N GLN A 358 -17.52 38.11 21.11
CA GLN A 358 -18.22 37.12 21.94
C GLN A 358 -19.56 36.71 21.32
N ASP A 359 -20.32 37.66 20.76
CA ASP A 359 -21.56 37.39 20.03
C ASP A 359 -21.31 36.55 18.78
N ALA A 360 -20.27 36.88 18.00
CA ALA A 360 -19.91 36.12 16.80
C ALA A 360 -19.43 34.70 17.13
N ARG A 361 -18.58 34.56 18.15
CA ARG A 361 -18.09 33.28 18.67
C ARG A 361 -19.24 32.40 19.12
N LYS A 362 -20.15 32.94 19.94
CA LYS A 362 -21.34 32.22 20.41
C LYS A 362 -22.20 31.71 19.26
N ARG A 363 -22.47 32.55 18.26
CA ARG A 363 -23.21 32.14 17.05
C ARG A 363 -22.51 31.00 16.29
N ILE A 364 -21.19 31.04 16.18
CA ILE A 364 -20.42 29.99 15.50
C ILE A 364 -20.45 28.69 16.32
N GLU A 365 -20.27 28.77 17.65
CA GLU A 365 -20.40 27.61 18.55
C GLU A 365 -21.78 26.97 18.48
N GLU A 366 -22.85 27.77 18.50
CA GLU A 366 -24.23 27.30 18.33
C GLU A 366 -24.43 26.59 16.99
N SER A 367 -23.80 27.08 15.91
CA SER A 367 -23.87 26.44 14.59
C SER A 367 -23.14 25.08 14.53
N ARG A 368 -22.25 24.81 15.48
CA ARG A 368 -21.48 23.56 15.62
C ARG A 368 -22.12 22.56 16.58
N VAL A 369 -23.23 22.90 17.22
CA VAL A 369 -23.97 21.94 18.06
C VAL A 369 -24.57 20.87 17.15
N LEU A 370 -24.28 19.60 17.46
CA LEU A 370 -24.87 18.47 16.76
C LEU A 370 -26.22 18.13 17.39
N GLU A 371 -27.24 17.91 16.56
CA GLU A 371 -28.52 17.41 17.04
C GLU A 371 -28.38 15.98 17.60
N PRO A 372 -28.93 15.67 18.78
CA PRO A 372 -28.84 14.32 19.38
C PRO A 372 -29.34 13.20 18.47
N GLU A 373 -30.34 13.47 17.64
CA GLU A 373 -30.88 12.50 16.70
C GLU A 373 -29.86 12.10 15.61
N ILE A 374 -28.95 13.00 15.21
CA ILE A 374 -27.88 12.67 14.26
C ILE A 374 -26.88 11.72 14.91
N ALA A 375 -26.48 11.99 16.16
CA ALA A 375 -25.57 11.11 16.90
C ALA A 375 -26.18 9.72 17.17
N LYS A 376 -27.48 9.67 17.45
CA LYS A 376 -28.22 8.41 17.59
C LYS A 376 -28.23 7.60 16.29
N LYS A 377 -28.50 8.25 15.14
CA LYS A 377 -28.42 7.60 13.82
C LYS A 377 -27.02 7.08 13.51
N TYR A 378 -25.98 7.84 13.85
CA TYR A 378 -24.60 7.36 13.77
C TYR A 378 -24.40 6.09 14.61
N ALA A 379 -24.81 6.12 15.88
CA ALA A 379 -24.67 4.96 16.78
C ALA A 379 -25.43 3.74 16.27
N ASP A 380 -26.65 3.93 15.74
CA ASP A 380 -27.45 2.87 15.11
C ASP A 380 -26.72 2.24 13.92
N ARG A 381 -26.13 3.05 13.04
CA ARG A 381 -25.36 2.59 11.88
C ARG A 381 -24.12 1.80 12.30
N VAL A 382 -23.29 2.39 13.16
CA VAL A 382 -22.04 1.73 13.60
C VAL A 382 -22.34 0.42 14.33
N MET A 383 -23.32 0.42 15.24
CA MET A 383 -23.71 -0.80 15.95
C MET A 383 -24.26 -1.87 15.00
N ALA A 384 -25.06 -1.49 13.99
CA ALA A 384 -25.53 -2.43 12.98
C ALA A 384 -24.38 -3.06 12.18
N GLY A 385 -23.33 -2.28 11.87
CA GLY A 385 -22.12 -2.79 11.22
C GLY A 385 -21.33 -3.73 12.13
N ILE A 386 -21.14 -3.35 13.41
CA ILE A 386 -20.48 -4.19 14.42
C ILE A 386 -21.23 -5.51 14.62
N ASP A 387 -22.56 -5.48 14.72
CA ASP A 387 -23.39 -6.67 14.86
C ASP A 387 -23.23 -7.61 13.66
N LEU A 388 -23.37 -7.08 12.44
CA LEU A 388 -23.22 -7.84 11.21
C LEU A 388 -21.86 -8.56 11.17
N VAL A 389 -20.79 -7.83 11.47
CA VAL A 389 -19.43 -8.38 11.46
C VAL A 389 -19.26 -9.40 12.59
N ALA A 390 -19.64 -9.08 13.81
CA ALA A 390 -19.51 -10.00 14.95
C ALA A 390 -20.29 -11.31 14.73
N ASP A 391 -21.41 -11.27 14.01
CA ASP A 391 -22.28 -12.42 13.74
C ASP A 391 -21.85 -13.27 12.55
N GLU A 392 -21.16 -12.70 11.58
CA GLU A 392 -20.77 -13.39 10.34
C GLU A 392 -19.26 -13.70 10.25
N TYR A 393 -18.42 -12.96 10.97
CA TYR A 393 -16.97 -13.13 10.92
C TYR A 393 -16.53 -14.51 11.42
N ILE A 394 -15.49 -15.06 10.80
CA ILE A 394 -14.99 -16.43 11.05
C ILE A 394 -14.52 -16.65 12.49
N LYS A 395 -14.05 -15.61 13.19
CA LYS A 395 -13.67 -15.65 14.62
C LYS A 395 -14.75 -15.02 15.49
N ILE A 396 -14.79 -15.40 16.76
CA ILE A 396 -15.64 -14.73 17.76
C ILE A 396 -15.02 -13.37 18.08
N LEU A 397 -15.83 -12.30 18.00
CA LEU A 397 -15.42 -10.93 18.29
C LEU A 397 -16.22 -10.39 19.48
N ASN A 398 -15.58 -9.54 20.29
CA ASN A 398 -16.25 -8.79 21.34
C ASN A 398 -16.76 -7.45 20.78
N ARG A 399 -18.08 -7.21 20.87
CA ARG A 399 -18.72 -6.00 20.34
C ARG A 399 -18.25 -4.73 21.04
N GLY A 400 -17.91 -4.82 22.32
CA GLY A 400 -17.40 -3.71 23.11
C GLY A 400 -15.99 -3.30 22.70
N GLU A 401 -15.09 -4.26 22.46
CA GLU A 401 -13.76 -4.00 21.88
C GLU A 401 -13.89 -3.34 20.50
N MET A 402 -14.78 -3.87 19.65
CA MET A 402 -15.05 -3.27 18.34
C MET A 402 -15.61 -1.85 18.43
N THR A 403 -16.46 -1.58 19.44
CA THR A 403 -17.01 -0.24 19.69
C THR A 403 -15.92 0.73 20.14
N ALA A 404 -15.03 0.28 21.02
CA ALA A 404 -13.88 1.08 21.43
C ALA A 404 -12.95 1.39 20.25
N ASP A 405 -12.72 0.41 19.37
CA ASP A 405 -11.95 0.59 18.15
C ASP A 405 -12.61 1.57 17.16
N ALA A 406 -13.94 1.50 17.02
CA ALA A 406 -14.71 2.42 16.20
C ALA A 406 -14.57 3.87 16.68
N ILE A 407 -14.73 4.11 17.99
CA ILE A 407 -14.61 5.43 18.60
C ILE A 407 -13.18 5.95 18.48
N ASN A 408 -12.18 5.15 18.86
CA ASN A 408 -10.78 5.53 18.72
C ASN A 408 -10.42 5.84 17.25
N GLY A 409 -10.93 5.04 16.32
CA GLY A 409 -10.77 5.24 14.88
C GLY A 409 -11.38 6.55 14.39
N LEU A 410 -12.61 6.85 14.81
CA LEU A 410 -13.32 8.09 14.46
C LEU A 410 -12.56 9.32 14.94
N TYR A 411 -12.18 9.36 16.22
CA TYR A 411 -11.44 10.48 16.82
C TYR A 411 -10.09 10.68 16.15
N LYS A 412 -9.38 9.58 15.91
CA LYS A 412 -8.11 9.59 15.19
C LYS A 412 -8.26 10.16 13.78
N ARG A 413 -9.34 9.83 13.05
CA ARG A 413 -9.58 10.32 11.69
C ARG A 413 -10.04 11.77 11.66
N ALA A 414 -10.81 12.18 12.67
CA ALA A 414 -11.25 13.56 12.90
C ALA A 414 -10.11 14.46 13.44
N ASP A 415 -8.94 13.89 13.77
CA ASP A 415 -7.80 14.57 14.38
C ASP A 415 -8.15 15.24 15.72
N GLU A 416 -8.91 14.52 16.53
CA GLU A 416 -9.31 14.93 17.88
C GLU A 416 -8.83 13.91 18.90
N THR A 417 -8.65 14.36 20.13
CA THR A 417 -8.39 13.47 21.26
C THR A 417 -9.70 13.00 21.87
N VAL A 418 -9.75 11.73 22.24
CA VAL A 418 -10.89 11.18 22.98
C VAL A 418 -10.96 11.89 24.34
N PRO A 419 -12.09 12.52 24.72
CA PRO A 419 -12.22 13.18 26.03
C PRO A 419 -11.91 12.21 27.18
N PRO A 420 -11.23 12.64 28.26
CA PRO A 420 -10.83 11.74 29.35
C PRO A 420 -11.98 10.93 29.97
N GLU A 421 -13.16 11.54 30.09
CA GLU A 421 -14.35 10.84 30.62
C GLU A 421 -14.87 9.77 29.67
N LEU A 422 -14.78 10.00 28.35
CA LEU A 422 -15.10 9.00 27.35
C LEU A 422 -14.04 7.89 27.32
N ALA A 423 -12.76 8.24 27.42
CA ALA A 423 -11.66 7.28 27.45
C ALA A 423 -11.80 6.27 28.60
N LYS A 424 -12.15 6.73 29.81
CA LYS A 424 -12.43 5.84 30.95
C LYS A 424 -13.57 4.85 30.66
N LYS A 425 -14.63 5.27 29.95
CA LYS A 425 -15.74 4.38 29.56
C LYS A 425 -15.30 3.33 28.54
N LEU A 426 -14.41 3.71 27.61
CA LEU A 426 -13.86 2.77 26.61
C LEU A 426 -13.08 1.63 27.27
N ASP A 427 -12.38 1.87 28.38
CA ASP A 427 -11.62 0.83 29.10
C ASP A 427 -12.51 -0.32 29.60
N SER A 428 -13.79 -0.04 29.86
CA SER A 428 -14.81 -1.02 30.27
C SER A 428 -15.73 -1.49 29.15
N ALA A 429 -15.55 -1.02 27.92
CA ALA A 429 -16.50 -1.27 26.82
C ALA A 429 -16.75 -2.77 26.56
N LYS A 430 -15.73 -3.62 26.73
CA LYS A 430 -15.83 -5.07 26.51
C LYS A 430 -16.85 -5.79 27.39
N GLU A 431 -17.23 -5.19 28.53
CA GLU A 431 -18.21 -5.73 29.49
C GLU A 431 -19.60 -5.11 29.33
N MET A 432 -19.75 -4.09 28.48
CA MET A 432 -21.01 -3.36 28.27
C MET A 432 -21.99 -4.17 27.42
N ASP A 433 -23.28 -3.99 27.68
CA ASP A 433 -24.33 -4.52 26.83
C ASP A 433 -24.53 -3.67 25.55
N ARG A 434 -25.35 -4.18 24.64
CA ARG A 434 -25.57 -3.54 23.33
C ARG A 434 -26.18 -2.14 23.44
N LEU A 435 -27.03 -1.88 24.43
CA LEU A 435 -27.66 -0.57 24.60
C LEU A 435 -26.64 0.43 25.15
N GLU A 436 -25.86 0.03 26.16
CA GLU A 436 -24.78 0.83 26.72
C GLU A 436 -23.73 1.20 25.66
N LEU A 437 -23.37 0.26 24.77
CA LEU A 437 -22.45 0.52 23.66
C LEU A 437 -23.00 1.52 22.63
N LYS A 438 -24.32 1.50 22.38
CA LYS A 438 -24.96 2.49 21.50
C LYS A 438 -24.94 3.88 22.14
N ASP A 439 -25.24 3.97 23.42
CA ASP A 439 -25.20 5.23 24.15
C ASP A 439 -23.78 5.80 24.16
N LEU A 440 -22.77 4.94 24.33
CA LEU A 440 -21.36 5.30 24.24
C LEU A 440 -20.97 5.84 22.85
N LEU A 441 -21.43 5.21 21.77
CA LEU A 441 -21.23 5.70 20.40
C LEU A 441 -21.90 7.06 20.18
N ALA A 442 -23.14 7.24 20.65
CA ALA A 442 -23.87 8.49 20.50
C ALA A 442 -23.18 9.62 21.28
N GLU A 443 -22.76 9.36 22.52
CA GLU A 443 -21.98 10.30 23.33
C GLU A 443 -20.67 10.69 22.63
N ALA A 444 -19.93 9.70 22.11
CA ALA A 444 -18.69 9.92 21.38
C ALA A 444 -18.87 10.81 20.15
N ARG A 445 -19.97 10.64 19.42
CA ARG A 445 -20.28 11.44 18.22
C ARG A 445 -20.76 12.85 18.57
N LEU A 446 -21.55 12.99 19.65
CA LEU A 446 -22.03 14.27 20.15
C LEU A 446 -20.87 15.20 20.53
N SER A 447 -19.86 14.67 21.24
CA SER A 447 -18.71 15.47 21.68
C SER A 447 -17.81 15.97 20.55
N LEU A 448 -17.92 15.40 19.34
CA LEU A 448 -17.23 15.90 18.15
C LEU A 448 -17.94 17.10 17.50
N GLY A 449 -19.21 17.36 17.85
CA GLY A 449 -20.02 18.44 17.28
C GLY A 449 -20.40 18.22 15.81
N LYS A 450 -21.02 19.23 15.21
CA LYS A 450 -21.34 19.27 13.78
C LYS A 450 -20.09 19.62 12.98
N ARG A 451 -19.80 18.81 11.96
CA ARG A 451 -18.57 18.90 11.14
C ARG A 451 -18.85 18.34 9.74
N GLU A 452 -18.48 19.07 8.70
CA GLU A 452 -18.74 18.69 7.31
C GLU A 452 -17.95 17.45 6.83
N ASP A 453 -16.83 17.14 7.49
CA ASP A 453 -16.03 15.95 7.25
C ASP A 453 -16.67 14.67 7.84
N LEU A 454 -17.62 14.83 8.75
CA LEU A 454 -18.40 13.76 9.40
C LEU A 454 -19.89 13.75 9.00
N ASP A 455 -20.30 14.60 8.07
CA ASP A 455 -21.70 14.72 7.66
C ASP A 455 -22.20 13.49 6.87
N GLY A 456 -23.51 13.29 6.88
CA GLY A 456 -24.17 12.21 6.14
C GLY A 456 -23.94 10.84 6.79
N THR A 457 -23.13 10.00 6.14
CA THR A 457 -22.74 8.66 6.61
C THR A 457 -21.24 8.55 6.93
N LYS A 458 -20.47 9.61 6.67
CA LYS A 458 -19.00 9.58 6.72
C LYS A 458 -18.46 9.21 8.10
N ASP A 459 -19.13 9.65 9.17
CA ASP A 459 -18.80 9.26 10.54
C ASP A 459 -18.85 7.74 10.75
N ALA A 460 -19.94 7.10 10.32
CA ALA A 460 -20.11 5.66 10.41
C ALA A 460 -19.14 4.91 9.48
N ASP A 461 -18.96 5.41 8.26
CA ASP A 461 -18.03 4.84 7.27
C ASP A 461 -16.60 4.79 7.84
N MET A 462 -16.10 5.92 8.36
CA MET A 462 -14.77 6.01 8.97
C MET A 462 -14.61 5.08 10.17
N SER A 463 -15.63 5.01 11.03
CA SER A 463 -15.61 4.18 12.24
C SER A 463 -15.51 2.70 11.91
N LEU A 464 -16.31 2.24 10.94
CA LEU A 464 -16.31 0.84 10.50
C LEU A 464 -15.03 0.49 9.73
N GLN A 465 -14.53 1.37 8.86
CA GLN A 465 -13.23 1.17 8.19
C GLN A 465 -12.09 0.91 9.19
N MET A 466 -11.99 1.75 10.22
CA MET A 466 -10.93 1.64 11.22
C MET A 466 -11.07 0.42 12.15
N THR A 467 -12.31 -0.03 12.37
CA THR A 467 -12.58 -1.23 13.17
C THR A 467 -12.23 -2.50 12.40
N LEU A 468 -12.64 -2.60 11.13
CA LEU A 468 -12.52 -3.82 10.35
C LEU A 468 -11.10 -4.13 9.90
N VAL A 469 -10.29 -3.10 9.64
CA VAL A 469 -8.90 -3.29 9.21
C VAL A 469 -8.01 -3.97 10.26
N LYS A 470 -8.48 -4.06 11.52
CA LYS A 470 -7.79 -4.79 12.59
C LYS A 470 -8.06 -6.29 12.62
N LEU A 471 -9.04 -6.78 11.85
CA LEU A 471 -9.49 -8.17 11.93
C LEU A 471 -8.59 -9.13 11.12
N ASP A 472 -8.48 -8.89 9.82
CA ASP A 472 -7.61 -9.60 8.88
C ASP A 472 -7.43 -8.75 7.60
N PRO A 473 -6.42 -9.04 6.76
CA PRO A 473 -6.15 -8.23 5.55
C PRO A 473 -7.23 -8.36 4.45
N TYR A 474 -8.19 -9.27 4.59
CA TYR A 474 -9.21 -9.53 3.58
C TYR A 474 -10.59 -8.96 3.96
N THR A 475 -10.73 -8.48 5.19
CA THR A 475 -11.96 -7.94 5.75
C THR A 475 -11.93 -6.42 5.66
N ILE A 476 -12.78 -5.87 4.79
CA ILE A 476 -12.78 -4.45 4.47
C ILE A 476 -14.20 -3.88 4.43
N TYR A 477 -14.31 -2.63 4.85
CA TYR A 477 -15.50 -1.80 4.64
C TYR A 477 -15.30 -0.98 3.36
N ILE A 478 -16.24 -1.14 2.43
CA ILE A 478 -16.21 -0.46 1.13
C ILE A 478 -17.36 0.54 1.14
N ASP A 479 -17.05 1.83 1.33
CA ASP A 479 -18.06 2.88 1.40
C ASP A 479 -18.74 3.12 0.03
N ALA A 480 -19.84 3.86 0.00
CA ALA A 480 -20.63 4.06 -1.22
C ALA A 480 -19.84 4.75 -2.36
N GLU A 481 -18.88 5.62 -2.03
CA GLU A 481 -18.03 6.29 -3.01
C GLU A 481 -17.00 5.31 -3.57
N GLU A 482 -16.37 4.54 -2.69
CA GLU A 482 -15.47 3.48 -3.05
C GLU A 482 -16.19 2.39 -3.84
N ILE A 483 -17.44 2.04 -3.54
CA ILE A 483 -18.26 1.14 -4.37
C ILE A 483 -18.44 1.69 -5.76
N LYS A 484 -18.77 2.98 -5.94
CA LYS A 484 -18.88 3.55 -7.29
C LYS A 484 -17.53 3.47 -8.04
N ARG A 485 -16.43 3.73 -7.35
CA ARG A 485 -15.06 3.57 -7.88
C ARG A 485 -14.72 2.11 -8.19
N THR A 486 -15.15 1.21 -7.33
CA THR A 486 -14.68 -0.18 -7.25
C THR A 486 -15.60 -1.14 -7.97
N GLU A 487 -16.92 -0.99 -8.01
CA GLU A 487 -17.82 -1.75 -8.90
C GLU A 487 -17.49 -1.49 -10.37
N SER A 488 -17.08 -0.25 -10.70
CA SER A 488 -16.51 0.11 -11.99
C SER A 488 -15.21 -0.65 -12.31
N GLN A 489 -14.49 -1.15 -11.28
CA GLN A 489 -13.23 -1.91 -11.40
C GLN A 489 -13.40 -3.44 -11.18
N LEU A 490 -14.31 -3.88 -10.29
CA LEU A 490 -14.46 -5.24 -9.73
C LEU A 490 -15.51 -6.07 -10.44
N THR A 491 -16.49 -5.48 -11.14
CA THR A 491 -17.45 -6.28 -11.92
C THR A 491 -16.77 -7.12 -12.99
N GLY A 492 -15.45 -6.97 -13.20
CA GLY A 492 -14.68 -7.77 -14.15
C GLY A 492 -15.16 -7.59 -15.59
N ARG A 493 -16.13 -6.70 -15.79
CA ARG A 493 -16.57 -6.18 -17.07
C ARG A 493 -15.59 -5.05 -17.37
N PHE A 494 -14.38 -5.44 -17.75
CA PHE A 494 -13.36 -4.50 -18.16
C PHE A 494 -13.84 -3.87 -19.46
N THR A 495 -14.56 -2.75 -19.38
CA THR A 495 -15.01 -2.03 -20.55
C THR A 495 -13.95 -1.02 -20.93
N GLY A 496 -13.32 -1.25 -22.07
CA GLY A 496 -12.25 -0.40 -22.57
C GLY A 496 -11.85 -0.85 -23.96
N ILE A 497 -10.59 -0.60 -24.31
CA ILE A 497 -10.07 -0.96 -25.63
C ILE A 497 -9.24 -2.26 -25.61
N GLY A 498 -8.91 -2.77 -24.41
CA GLY A 498 -8.15 -4.00 -24.21
C GLY A 498 -6.71 -3.90 -24.73
N VAL A 499 -5.91 -3.07 -24.07
CA VAL A 499 -4.48 -2.85 -24.34
C VAL A 499 -3.70 -2.76 -23.03
N GLN A 500 -2.48 -3.29 -23.02
CA GLN A 500 -1.51 -3.04 -21.98
C GLN A 500 -0.55 -1.93 -22.41
N ILE A 501 -0.37 -0.92 -21.57
CA ILE A 501 0.51 0.22 -21.82
C ILE A 501 1.49 0.39 -20.65
N ARG A 502 2.65 0.94 -20.93
CA ARG A 502 3.56 1.47 -19.92
C ARG A 502 3.99 2.87 -20.33
N ARG A 503 4.53 3.63 -19.37
CA ARG A 503 5.21 4.88 -19.72
C ARG A 503 6.53 4.57 -20.42
N ASP A 504 6.81 5.28 -21.50
CA ASP A 504 8.12 5.29 -22.17
C ASP A 504 8.77 6.63 -21.93
N LEU A 505 9.72 6.64 -21.01
CA LEU A 505 10.35 7.86 -20.53
C LEU A 505 11.47 8.36 -21.43
N SER A 506 11.92 7.55 -22.38
CA SER A 506 12.86 7.98 -23.41
C SER A 506 12.18 8.91 -24.42
N ARG A 507 10.94 8.57 -24.79
CA ARG A 507 10.10 9.33 -25.73
C ARG A 507 9.06 10.20 -25.04
N ASP A 508 9.03 10.18 -23.70
CA ASP A 508 8.10 10.91 -22.83
C ASP A 508 6.63 10.73 -23.25
N GLY A 509 6.20 9.49 -23.47
CA GLY A 509 4.83 9.15 -23.89
C GLY A 509 4.39 7.78 -23.36
N LEU A 510 3.30 7.23 -23.90
CA LEU A 510 2.75 5.94 -23.46
C LEU A 510 3.00 4.88 -24.52
N LEU A 511 3.78 3.86 -24.18
CA LEU A 511 4.12 2.75 -25.08
C LEU A 511 3.14 1.60 -24.90
N VAL A 512 2.61 1.11 -26.02
CA VAL A 512 1.83 -0.12 -26.09
C VAL A 512 2.77 -1.31 -25.86
N ILE A 513 2.52 -2.06 -24.79
CA ILE A 513 3.18 -3.35 -24.54
C ILE A 513 2.61 -4.40 -25.48
N THR A 514 1.28 -4.60 -25.42
CA THR A 514 0.57 -5.52 -26.29
C THR A 514 -0.93 -5.18 -26.30
N PRO A 515 -1.62 -5.28 -27.45
CA PRO A 515 -3.07 -5.40 -27.44
C PRO A 515 -3.47 -6.76 -26.85
N ILE A 516 -4.68 -6.84 -26.28
CA ILE A 516 -5.28 -8.10 -25.81
C ILE A 516 -5.96 -8.78 -27.01
N LYS A 517 -5.72 -10.07 -27.22
CA LYS A 517 -6.27 -10.80 -28.37
C LYS A 517 -7.80 -10.66 -28.46
N GLY A 518 -8.32 -10.30 -29.64
CA GLY A 518 -9.76 -10.15 -29.87
C GLY A 518 -10.39 -8.87 -29.32
N SER A 519 -9.64 -8.03 -28.60
CA SER A 519 -10.08 -6.73 -28.11
C SER A 519 -10.32 -5.71 -29.23
N PRO A 520 -11.01 -4.58 -28.95
CA PRO A 520 -11.08 -3.45 -29.87
C PRO A 520 -9.71 -2.96 -30.37
N ALA A 521 -8.72 -2.85 -29.48
CA ALA A 521 -7.35 -2.44 -29.84
C ALA A 521 -6.68 -3.43 -30.79
N TYR A 522 -6.83 -4.72 -30.53
CA TYR A 522 -6.32 -5.77 -31.42
C TYR A 522 -6.98 -5.71 -32.81
N LYS A 523 -8.31 -5.59 -32.85
CA LYS A 523 -9.09 -5.53 -34.10
C LYS A 523 -8.81 -4.26 -34.91
N ALA A 524 -8.58 -3.13 -34.24
CA ALA A 524 -8.26 -1.86 -34.87
C ALA A 524 -6.79 -1.76 -35.32
N GLY A 525 -5.98 -2.80 -35.09
CA GLY A 525 -4.62 -2.89 -35.58
C GLY A 525 -3.60 -2.09 -34.75
N LEU A 526 -3.88 -1.80 -33.48
CA LEU A 526 -2.88 -1.31 -32.53
C LEU A 526 -1.82 -2.41 -32.29
N GLN A 527 -0.55 -2.05 -32.20
CA GLN A 527 0.56 -3.01 -32.15
C GLN A 527 1.47 -2.77 -30.94
N ALA A 528 2.11 -3.85 -30.47
CA ALA A 528 3.22 -3.75 -29.54
C ALA A 528 4.30 -2.82 -30.09
N GLY A 529 4.72 -1.83 -29.31
CA GLY A 529 5.72 -0.83 -29.72
C GLY A 529 5.15 0.51 -30.19
N ASP A 530 3.85 0.62 -30.45
CA ASP A 530 3.20 1.90 -30.76
C ASP A 530 3.36 2.88 -29.59
N LEU A 531 3.77 4.12 -29.86
CA LEU A 531 3.81 5.20 -28.87
C LEU A 531 2.54 6.05 -29.01
N ILE A 532 1.64 5.96 -28.04
CA ILE A 532 0.44 6.80 -27.98
C ILE A 532 0.89 8.21 -27.60
N THR A 533 0.64 9.19 -28.47
CA THR A 533 1.01 10.61 -28.30
C THR A 533 -0.16 11.49 -27.92
N SER A 534 -1.38 11.10 -28.30
CA SER A 534 -2.61 11.81 -27.93
C SER A 534 -3.79 10.85 -27.68
N ILE A 535 -4.64 11.22 -26.74
CA ILE A 535 -5.94 10.60 -26.47
C ILE A 535 -7.02 11.63 -26.81
N ILE A 536 -7.98 11.24 -27.66
CA ILE A 536 -9.05 12.10 -28.13
C ILE A 536 -10.40 11.51 -27.73
N ARG A 537 -11.25 12.31 -27.08
CA ARG A 537 -12.54 11.89 -26.53
C ARG A 537 -13.63 12.89 -26.88
N GLU A 538 -14.80 12.39 -27.26
CA GLU A 538 -15.98 13.22 -27.58
C GLU A 538 -17.08 13.08 -26.51
N VAL A 539 -16.96 12.09 -25.63
CA VAL A 539 -17.84 11.84 -24.49
C VAL A 539 -17.03 11.69 -23.22
N ASP A 540 -17.65 11.94 -22.08
CA ASP A 540 -17.10 11.64 -20.77
C ASP A 540 -17.12 10.12 -20.48
N ASN A 541 -16.74 9.73 -19.26
CA ASN A 541 -16.69 8.30 -18.90
C ASN A 541 -18.08 7.67 -18.74
N ASN A 542 -19.13 8.47 -18.55
CA ASN A 542 -20.52 8.03 -18.41
C ASN A 542 -21.21 7.89 -19.76
N GLY A 543 -20.62 8.42 -20.83
CA GLY A 543 -21.17 8.44 -22.19
C GLY A 543 -21.86 9.75 -22.55
N ASP A 544 -21.80 10.76 -21.69
CA ASP A 544 -22.39 12.07 -21.95
C ASP A 544 -21.48 12.87 -22.91
N PRO A 545 -22.03 13.56 -23.93
CA PRO A 545 -21.23 14.38 -24.84
C PRO A 545 -20.44 15.47 -24.12
N LEU A 546 -19.19 15.66 -24.53
CA LEU A 546 -18.40 16.83 -24.12
C LEU A 546 -18.75 18.01 -25.02
N ASP A 547 -18.78 19.23 -24.45
CA ASP A 547 -19.05 20.46 -25.21
C ASP A 547 -18.11 20.63 -26.42
N LYS A 548 -16.87 20.13 -26.30
CA LYS A 548 -15.88 20.04 -27.37
C LYS A 548 -15.07 18.74 -27.23
N PRO A 549 -14.59 18.14 -28.33
CA PRO A 549 -13.66 17.02 -28.25
C PRO A 549 -12.43 17.38 -27.40
N GLU A 550 -12.17 16.58 -26.39
CA GLU A 550 -10.99 16.70 -25.55
C GLU A 550 -9.82 16.02 -26.27
N VAL A 551 -8.79 16.78 -26.64
CA VAL A 551 -7.53 16.27 -27.22
C VAL A 551 -6.44 16.44 -26.19
N VAL A 552 -5.96 15.33 -25.64
CA VAL A 552 -4.97 15.34 -24.56
C VAL A 552 -3.67 14.72 -25.04
N SER A 553 -2.59 15.49 -24.98
CA SER A 553 -1.25 14.94 -25.18
C SER A 553 -0.91 13.99 -24.04
N THR A 554 -0.31 12.84 -24.36
CA THR A 554 0.19 11.87 -23.38
C THR A 554 1.57 12.21 -22.86
N LYS A 555 2.14 13.37 -23.26
CA LYS A 555 3.48 13.77 -22.85
C LYS A 555 3.54 14.00 -21.35
N GLY A 556 4.47 13.33 -20.67
CA GLY A 556 4.60 13.39 -19.22
C GLY A 556 3.44 12.77 -18.43
N MET A 557 2.44 12.18 -19.11
CA MET A 557 1.23 11.64 -18.50
C MET A 557 1.55 10.36 -17.73
N ARG A 558 0.95 10.22 -16.54
CA ARG A 558 1.03 8.98 -15.77
C ARG A 558 0.12 7.92 -16.38
N VAL A 559 0.46 6.65 -16.18
CA VAL A 559 -0.36 5.53 -16.71
C VAL A 559 -1.79 5.57 -16.13
N ASP A 560 -1.95 5.90 -14.84
CA ASP A 560 -3.28 5.95 -14.22
C ASP A 560 -4.16 7.07 -14.77
N GLU A 561 -3.58 8.22 -15.12
CA GLU A 561 -4.27 9.32 -15.81
C GLU A 561 -4.70 8.90 -17.22
N ALA A 562 -3.84 8.21 -17.95
CA ALA A 562 -4.14 7.71 -19.28
C ALA A 562 -5.28 6.68 -19.25
N VAL A 563 -5.23 5.75 -18.29
CA VAL A 563 -6.28 4.74 -18.09
C VAL A 563 -7.62 5.41 -17.80
N LYS A 564 -7.67 6.43 -16.92
CA LYS A 564 -8.90 7.21 -16.65
C LYS A 564 -9.48 7.85 -17.91
N LYS A 565 -8.63 8.18 -18.90
CA LYS A 565 -9.05 8.76 -20.17
C LYS A 565 -9.49 7.70 -21.19
N ILE A 566 -8.79 6.58 -21.26
CA ILE A 566 -9.04 5.50 -22.21
C ILE A 566 -10.29 4.69 -21.84
N LEU A 567 -10.57 4.50 -20.55
CA LEU A 567 -11.78 3.83 -20.08
C LEU A 567 -13.04 4.70 -20.31
N GLY A 568 -14.22 4.08 -20.29
CA GLY A 568 -15.51 4.73 -20.50
C GLY A 568 -16.63 3.72 -20.78
N GLN A 569 -17.85 4.21 -20.94
CA GLN A 569 -19.04 3.38 -21.16
C GLN A 569 -18.93 2.49 -22.41
N GLU A 570 -19.53 1.30 -22.36
CA GLU A 570 -19.54 0.32 -23.46
C GLU A 570 -20.24 0.91 -24.69
N GLY A 571 -19.66 0.72 -25.88
CA GLY A 571 -20.17 1.27 -27.14
C GLY A 571 -19.70 2.68 -27.48
N THR A 572 -19.11 3.42 -26.54
CA THR A 572 -18.56 4.75 -26.81
C THR A 572 -17.19 4.67 -27.50
N GLU A 573 -16.80 5.73 -28.21
CA GLU A 573 -15.52 5.79 -28.92
C GLU A 573 -14.42 6.54 -28.15
N VAL A 574 -13.19 6.13 -28.40
CA VAL A 574 -11.97 6.88 -28.10
C VAL A 574 -11.03 6.79 -29.29
N LYS A 575 -10.36 7.88 -29.64
CA LYS A 575 -9.36 7.89 -30.71
C LYS A 575 -7.97 8.04 -30.09
N LEU A 576 -7.02 7.25 -30.55
CA LEU A 576 -5.63 7.34 -30.15
C LEU A 576 -4.79 7.79 -31.33
N THR A 577 -3.99 8.84 -31.15
CA THR A 577 -2.91 9.15 -32.08
C THR A 577 -1.67 8.40 -31.64
N VAL A 578 -1.08 7.61 -32.54
CA VAL A 578 0.08 6.78 -32.26
C VAL A 578 1.20 7.03 -33.27
N GLU A 579 2.43 7.04 -32.76
CA GLU A 579 3.64 6.95 -33.57
C GLU A 579 4.06 5.48 -33.65
N ARG A 580 4.16 4.97 -34.86
CA ARG A 580 4.54 3.58 -35.14
C ARG A 580 5.90 3.52 -35.82
N GLU A 581 6.76 2.65 -35.33
CA GLU A 581 8.08 2.42 -35.93
C GLU A 581 7.92 1.94 -37.38
N GLY A 582 8.62 2.61 -38.31
CA GLY A 582 8.56 2.32 -39.74
C GLY A 582 7.49 3.11 -40.52
N GLU A 583 6.58 3.80 -39.83
CA GLU A 583 5.60 4.70 -40.45
C GLU A 583 6.11 6.15 -40.43
N ALA A 584 5.93 6.89 -41.53
CA ALA A 584 6.44 8.26 -41.65
C ALA A 584 5.58 9.31 -40.94
N ALA A 585 4.30 9.02 -40.71
CA ALA A 585 3.34 9.95 -40.10
C ALA A 585 2.57 9.26 -38.95
N PRO A 586 2.15 10.01 -37.91
CA PRO A 586 1.30 9.47 -36.86
C PRO A 586 -0.03 8.93 -37.39
N LEU A 587 -0.47 7.80 -36.83
CA LEU A 587 -1.73 7.15 -37.17
C LEU A 587 -2.81 7.53 -36.14
N THR A 588 -4.03 7.81 -36.59
CA THR A 588 -5.18 7.97 -35.68
C THR A 588 -6.05 6.72 -35.75
N ILE A 589 -6.18 6.03 -34.62
CA ILE A 589 -6.91 4.77 -34.49
C ILE A 589 -8.17 5.02 -33.67
N THR A 590 -9.35 4.84 -34.29
CA THR A 590 -10.65 4.89 -33.61
C THR A 590 -10.97 3.55 -32.98
N LEU A 591 -11.36 3.57 -31.71
CA LEU A 591 -11.59 2.38 -30.89
C LEU A 591 -12.94 2.49 -30.19
N THR A 592 -13.83 1.53 -30.43
CA THR A 592 -15.09 1.40 -29.71
C THR A 592 -14.86 0.61 -28.42
N ARG A 593 -15.19 1.18 -27.27
CA ARG A 593 -15.03 0.53 -25.97
C ARG A 593 -15.95 -0.68 -25.87
N ALA A 594 -15.42 -1.81 -25.44
CA ALA A 594 -16.16 -3.05 -25.28
C ALA A 594 -15.68 -3.79 -24.04
N ARG A 595 -16.45 -4.79 -23.60
CA ARG A 595 -15.99 -5.74 -22.60
C ARG A 595 -14.80 -6.53 -23.13
N ILE A 596 -13.74 -6.58 -22.33
CA ILE A 596 -12.49 -7.25 -22.68
C ILE A 596 -12.42 -8.60 -21.99
N ASP A 597 -12.25 -9.63 -22.81
CA ASP A 597 -11.95 -10.98 -22.36
C ASP A 597 -10.44 -11.20 -22.44
N VAL A 598 -9.82 -11.55 -21.31
CA VAL A 598 -8.40 -11.93 -21.25
C VAL A 598 -8.30 -13.45 -21.33
N GLU A 599 -7.43 -13.96 -22.19
CA GLU A 599 -7.15 -15.39 -22.29
C GLU A 599 -6.60 -15.89 -20.95
N SER A 600 -7.26 -16.90 -20.36
CA SER A 600 -6.81 -17.45 -19.08
C SER A 600 -5.98 -18.73 -19.22
N VAL A 601 -6.08 -19.39 -20.39
CA VAL A 601 -5.43 -20.66 -20.70
C VAL A 601 -4.43 -20.45 -21.84
N LEU A 602 -3.14 -20.56 -21.53
CA LEU A 602 -2.04 -20.27 -22.44
C LEU A 602 -1.21 -21.52 -22.74
N GLY A 603 -0.54 -21.54 -23.89
CA GLY A 603 0.41 -22.58 -24.28
C GLY A 603 1.86 -22.13 -24.13
N VAL A 604 2.79 -22.86 -24.77
CA VAL A 604 4.23 -22.64 -24.69
C VAL A 604 4.67 -21.52 -25.64
N ILE A 605 4.14 -21.52 -26.87
CA ILE A 605 4.53 -20.62 -27.95
C ILE A 605 3.28 -20.07 -28.63
N ARG A 606 3.25 -18.76 -28.87
CA ARG A 606 2.23 -18.12 -29.70
C ARG A 606 2.57 -18.32 -31.19
N LYS A 607 1.64 -18.88 -31.94
CA LYS A 607 1.74 -19.14 -33.38
C LYS A 607 1.50 -17.86 -34.20
N PRO A 608 1.84 -17.83 -35.50
CA PRO A 608 1.62 -16.65 -36.36
C PRO A 608 0.16 -16.18 -36.49
N ASP A 609 -0.80 -17.05 -36.18
CA ASP A 609 -2.24 -16.74 -36.13
C ASP A 609 -2.70 -16.31 -34.72
N ASP A 610 -1.76 -16.01 -33.84
CA ASP A 610 -1.92 -15.68 -32.42
C ASP A 610 -2.57 -16.79 -31.57
N SER A 611 -2.73 -18.01 -32.09
CA SER A 611 -3.16 -19.17 -31.31
C SER A 611 -1.99 -19.82 -30.56
N TRP A 612 -2.27 -20.68 -29.59
CA TRP A 612 -1.25 -21.31 -28.76
C TRP A 612 -0.81 -22.68 -29.29
N GLU A 613 0.49 -22.95 -29.21
CA GLU A 613 1.08 -24.28 -29.25
C GLU A 613 1.11 -24.85 -27.83
N TYR A 614 0.53 -26.03 -27.63
CA TYR A 614 0.40 -26.65 -26.32
C TYR A 614 1.42 -27.78 -26.08
N TYR A 615 2.14 -28.26 -27.09
CA TYR A 615 3.17 -29.27 -26.87
C TYR A 615 4.53 -28.66 -26.55
N ILE A 616 5.02 -28.91 -25.33
CA ILE A 616 6.38 -28.55 -24.94
C ILE A 616 7.40 -29.60 -25.38
N ASP A 617 6.96 -30.86 -25.53
CA ASP A 617 7.74 -31.93 -26.16
C ASP A 617 6.86 -32.64 -27.20
N LYS A 618 6.99 -32.25 -28.47
CA LYS A 618 6.24 -32.83 -29.58
C LYS A 618 6.60 -34.30 -29.84
N ALA A 619 7.86 -34.67 -29.62
CA ALA A 619 8.34 -36.03 -29.90
C ALA A 619 7.73 -37.04 -28.91
N GLN A 620 7.57 -36.65 -27.66
CA GLN A 620 6.94 -37.47 -26.62
C GLN A 620 5.47 -37.13 -26.37
N LYS A 621 4.90 -36.20 -27.14
CA LYS A 621 3.53 -35.67 -26.98
C LYS A 621 3.20 -35.20 -25.55
N ILE A 622 4.13 -34.46 -24.94
CA ILE A 622 3.93 -33.84 -23.62
C ILE A 622 3.36 -32.44 -23.82
N ALA A 623 2.18 -32.22 -23.26
CA ALA A 623 1.48 -30.94 -23.29
C ALA A 623 1.85 -30.07 -22.08
N TYR A 624 1.76 -28.77 -22.27
CA TYR A 624 1.92 -27.73 -21.27
C TYR A 624 0.76 -26.74 -21.41
N ILE A 625 0.11 -26.46 -20.28
CA ILE A 625 -0.93 -25.46 -20.17
C ILE A 625 -0.59 -24.57 -18.98
N ARG A 626 -0.53 -23.25 -19.21
CA ARG A 626 -0.47 -22.27 -18.14
C ARG A 626 -1.84 -21.68 -17.91
N LEU A 627 -2.33 -21.78 -16.67
CA LEU A 627 -3.57 -21.15 -16.24
C LEU A 627 -3.20 -19.90 -15.42
N THR A 628 -3.40 -18.71 -15.98
CA THR A 628 -2.97 -17.44 -15.38
C THR A 628 -3.93 -16.91 -14.32
N GLN A 629 -5.23 -17.24 -14.45
CA GLN A 629 -6.28 -16.85 -13.50
C GLN A 629 -7.50 -17.76 -13.62
N PHE A 630 -8.31 -17.85 -12.55
CA PHE A 630 -9.63 -18.51 -12.59
C PHE A 630 -10.73 -17.48 -12.89
N THR A 631 -10.96 -17.19 -14.18
CA THR A 631 -12.04 -16.33 -14.67
C THR A 631 -13.34 -17.14 -14.85
N GLU A 632 -14.47 -16.46 -15.11
CA GLU A 632 -15.76 -17.11 -15.40
C GLU A 632 -15.70 -18.05 -16.63
N LYS A 633 -14.77 -17.80 -17.57
CA LYS A 633 -14.62 -18.58 -18.81
C LYS A 633 -13.57 -19.68 -18.72
N SER A 634 -12.72 -19.67 -17.68
CA SER A 634 -11.54 -20.52 -17.59
C SER A 634 -11.85 -22.02 -17.63
N GLY A 635 -12.91 -22.48 -16.96
CA GLY A 635 -13.33 -23.89 -17.01
C GLY A 635 -13.65 -24.36 -18.43
N ARG A 636 -14.39 -23.54 -19.20
CA ARG A 636 -14.72 -23.83 -20.60
C ARG A 636 -13.51 -23.73 -21.54
N GLU A 637 -12.64 -22.74 -21.34
CA GLU A 637 -11.40 -22.60 -22.10
C GLU A 637 -10.50 -23.82 -21.92
N LEU A 638 -10.28 -24.23 -20.67
CA LEU A 638 -9.43 -25.36 -20.35
C LEU A 638 -10.04 -26.67 -20.85
N SER A 639 -11.34 -26.89 -20.65
CA SER A 639 -12.03 -28.09 -21.17
C SER A 639 -11.86 -28.24 -22.68
N ARG A 640 -11.94 -27.14 -23.45
CA ARG A 640 -11.73 -27.16 -24.90
C ARG A 640 -10.33 -27.62 -25.27
N VAL A 641 -9.31 -27.10 -24.58
CA VAL A 641 -7.89 -27.46 -24.80
C VAL A 641 -7.62 -28.90 -24.38
N VAL A 642 -8.09 -29.32 -23.20
CA VAL A 642 -7.95 -30.67 -22.68
C VAL A 642 -8.56 -31.71 -23.64
N ARG A 643 -9.78 -31.47 -24.14
CA ARG A 643 -10.43 -32.33 -25.15
C ARG A 643 -9.73 -32.31 -26.51
N GLN A 644 -9.06 -31.22 -26.86
CA GLN A 644 -8.21 -31.18 -28.05
C GLN A 644 -7.00 -32.09 -27.88
N LEU A 645 -6.29 -31.96 -26.75
CA LEU A 645 -5.11 -32.76 -26.43
C LEU A 645 -5.42 -34.26 -26.35
N GLU A 646 -6.58 -34.61 -25.80
CA GLU A 646 -7.11 -35.98 -25.79
C GLU A 646 -7.21 -36.56 -27.22
N ARG A 647 -7.88 -35.83 -28.13
CA ARG A 647 -8.03 -36.24 -29.53
C ARG A 647 -6.71 -36.32 -30.30
N GLU A 648 -5.75 -35.47 -29.96
CA GLU A 648 -4.41 -35.47 -30.56
C GLU A 648 -3.48 -36.55 -29.96
N GLY A 649 -3.95 -37.24 -28.91
CA GLY A 649 -3.27 -38.36 -28.27
C GLY A 649 -2.08 -37.92 -27.41
N ALA A 650 -2.25 -36.84 -26.64
CA ALA A 650 -1.28 -36.40 -25.65
C ALA A 650 -0.91 -37.55 -24.68
N LYS A 651 0.34 -37.55 -24.20
CA LYS A 651 0.89 -38.62 -23.34
C LYS A 651 1.32 -38.14 -21.96
N GLY A 652 1.40 -36.84 -21.74
CA GLY A 652 1.67 -36.22 -20.45
C GLY A 652 1.20 -34.78 -20.43
N LEU A 653 0.87 -34.24 -19.25
CA LEU A 653 0.38 -32.87 -19.09
C LEU A 653 1.11 -32.16 -17.94
N ILE A 654 1.63 -30.97 -18.23
CA ILE A 654 2.07 -30.00 -17.23
C ILE A 654 0.99 -28.93 -17.12
N LEU A 655 0.41 -28.76 -15.94
CA LEU A 655 -0.52 -27.67 -15.61
C LEU A 655 0.18 -26.67 -14.71
N ASP A 656 0.51 -25.51 -15.26
CA ASP A 656 1.25 -24.46 -14.57
C ASP A 656 0.31 -23.40 -14.00
N VAL A 657 0.31 -23.26 -12.67
CA VAL A 657 -0.44 -22.23 -11.92
C VAL A 657 0.50 -21.35 -11.09
N ARG A 658 1.80 -21.31 -11.43
CA ARG A 658 2.76 -20.36 -10.84
C ARG A 658 2.35 -18.92 -11.18
N GLY A 659 2.37 -18.04 -10.18
CA GLY A 659 1.93 -16.64 -10.33
C GLY A 659 0.41 -16.45 -10.41
N ASN A 660 -0.39 -17.51 -10.23
CA ASN A 660 -1.85 -17.43 -10.32
C ASN A 660 -2.50 -17.14 -8.95
N PRO A 661 -3.06 -15.94 -8.73
CA PRO A 661 -3.64 -15.53 -7.44
C PRO A 661 -5.01 -16.16 -7.14
N GLY A 662 -5.49 -17.04 -8.02
CA GLY A 662 -6.77 -17.72 -7.92
C GLY A 662 -7.86 -17.05 -8.76
N GLY A 663 -9.08 -16.97 -8.20
CA GLY A 663 -10.25 -16.40 -8.87
C GLY A 663 -11.54 -17.09 -8.43
N TYR A 664 -12.47 -17.30 -9.36
CA TYR A 664 -13.78 -17.87 -9.06
C TYR A 664 -13.69 -19.33 -8.57
N LEU A 665 -14.31 -19.60 -7.42
CA LEU A 665 -14.44 -20.96 -6.86
C LEU A 665 -15.13 -21.91 -7.84
N THR A 666 -16.20 -21.46 -8.51
CA THR A 666 -16.93 -22.26 -9.49
C THR A 666 -16.02 -22.72 -10.62
N SER A 667 -15.19 -21.83 -11.14
CA SER A 667 -14.19 -22.18 -12.15
C SER A 667 -13.14 -23.17 -11.63
N ALA A 668 -12.74 -23.04 -10.35
CA ALA A 668 -11.82 -24.00 -9.73
C ALA A 668 -12.43 -25.40 -9.65
N VAL A 669 -13.70 -25.49 -9.24
CA VAL A 669 -14.47 -26.73 -9.18
C VAL A 669 -14.62 -27.33 -10.57
N GLU A 670 -15.04 -26.54 -11.57
CA GLU A 670 -15.16 -26.99 -12.96
C GLU A 670 -13.84 -27.52 -13.53
N ILE A 671 -12.71 -26.90 -13.17
CA ILE A 671 -11.39 -27.33 -13.64
C ILE A 671 -10.93 -28.61 -12.92
N CYS A 672 -11.18 -28.75 -11.62
CA CYS A 672 -10.87 -29.98 -10.90
C CYS A 672 -11.64 -31.16 -11.49
N ASP A 673 -12.93 -30.95 -11.79
CA ASP A 673 -13.84 -31.93 -12.41
C ASP A 673 -13.35 -32.44 -13.78
N LEU A 674 -12.43 -31.74 -14.46
CA LEU A 674 -11.82 -32.23 -15.71
C LEU A 674 -10.77 -33.32 -15.50
N PHE A 675 -10.27 -33.47 -14.28
CA PHE A 675 -9.11 -34.31 -13.97
C PHE A 675 -9.38 -35.34 -12.89
N ILE A 676 -10.44 -35.19 -12.10
CA ILE A 676 -10.87 -36.16 -11.10
C ILE A 676 -12.28 -36.66 -11.44
N ASP A 677 -12.56 -37.91 -11.08
CA ASP A 677 -13.91 -38.50 -11.19
C ASP A 677 -14.71 -38.19 -9.91
N ASP A 678 -15.39 -39.19 -9.34
CA ASP A 678 -16.10 -39.03 -8.07
C ASP A 678 -15.13 -38.79 -6.90
N GLY A 679 -15.46 -37.83 -6.03
CA GLY A 679 -14.63 -37.44 -4.90
C GLY A 679 -14.76 -35.97 -4.51
N VAL A 680 -14.35 -35.64 -3.28
CA VAL A 680 -14.39 -34.25 -2.80
C VAL A 680 -13.30 -33.42 -3.48
N ILE A 681 -13.67 -32.24 -3.98
CA ILE A 681 -12.75 -31.23 -4.51
C ILE A 681 -12.31 -30.29 -3.39
N VAL A 682 -13.28 -29.73 -2.66
CA VAL A 682 -13.04 -28.78 -1.57
C VAL A 682 -14.20 -28.76 -0.60
N ARG A 683 -13.91 -28.53 0.67
CA ARG A 683 -14.91 -28.28 1.70
C ARG A 683 -14.82 -26.85 2.19
N ILE A 684 -15.97 -26.21 2.39
CA ILE A 684 -16.10 -24.87 2.96
C ILE A 684 -16.69 -25.00 4.35
N ARG A 685 -15.94 -24.58 5.36
CA ARG A 685 -16.35 -24.60 6.76
C ARG A 685 -16.59 -23.17 7.25
N PRO A 686 -17.86 -22.72 7.38
CA PRO A 686 -18.19 -21.47 8.04
C PRO A 686 -18.07 -21.60 9.56
N ARG A 687 -18.04 -20.47 10.27
CA ARG A 687 -18.11 -20.47 11.76
C ARG A 687 -19.43 -21.03 12.27
N LYS A 688 -20.52 -20.68 11.60
CA LYS A 688 -21.90 -21.09 11.92
C LYS A 688 -22.54 -21.72 10.69
N GLY A 689 -23.38 -22.73 10.88
CA GLY A 689 -24.11 -23.40 9.80
C GLY A 689 -23.43 -24.68 9.31
N ARG A 690 -23.93 -25.21 8.18
CA ARG A 690 -23.50 -26.50 7.63
C ARG A 690 -22.27 -26.32 6.74
N GLN A 691 -21.31 -27.24 6.84
CA GLN A 691 -20.24 -27.39 5.87
C GLN A 691 -20.82 -27.60 4.47
N VAL A 692 -20.24 -26.94 3.48
CA VAL A 692 -20.54 -27.15 2.05
C VAL A 692 -19.41 -27.96 1.44
N GLU A 693 -19.74 -29.00 0.68
CA GLU A 693 -18.76 -29.79 -0.07
C GLU A 693 -19.04 -29.64 -1.56
N TYR A 694 -17.97 -29.46 -2.33
CA TYR A 694 -18.00 -29.58 -3.79
C TYR A 694 -17.33 -30.89 -4.16
N THR A 695 -17.98 -31.67 -5.02
CA THR A 695 -17.49 -32.98 -5.48
C THR A 695 -17.36 -33.00 -6.99
N GLY A 696 -16.44 -33.82 -7.49
CA GLY A 696 -16.37 -34.17 -8.90
C GLY A 696 -17.56 -35.03 -9.32
N ARG A 697 -17.80 -35.11 -10.62
CA ARG A 697 -18.85 -35.91 -11.24
C ARG A 697 -18.28 -37.25 -11.70
N MET A 698 -19.13 -38.28 -11.65
CA MET A 698 -18.84 -39.57 -12.27
C MET A 698 -18.57 -39.37 -13.77
N ASP A 699 -17.47 -39.93 -14.28
CA ASP A 699 -16.96 -39.74 -15.65
C ASP A 699 -16.58 -38.28 -16.00
N GLY A 700 -16.22 -37.47 -14.99
CA GLY A 700 -15.77 -36.09 -15.18
C GLY A 700 -14.38 -35.99 -15.81
N SER A 701 -13.48 -36.94 -15.48
CA SER A 701 -12.10 -36.92 -15.96
C SER A 701 -12.03 -37.11 -17.48
N VAL A 702 -11.37 -36.15 -18.15
CA VAL A 702 -11.22 -36.14 -19.62
C VAL A 702 -9.89 -36.75 -20.07
N LEU A 703 -8.92 -36.85 -19.17
CA LEU A 703 -7.58 -37.31 -19.48
C LEU A 703 -7.08 -38.29 -18.43
N ASP A 704 -6.72 -39.49 -18.87
CA ASP A 704 -5.98 -40.49 -18.08
C ASP A 704 -4.53 -40.58 -18.58
N LEU A 705 -3.72 -39.61 -18.15
CA LEU A 705 -2.29 -39.53 -18.47
C LEU A 705 -1.49 -38.96 -17.28
N PRO A 706 -0.18 -39.27 -17.21
CA PRO A 706 0.72 -38.69 -16.21
C PRO A 706 0.66 -37.15 -16.21
N MET A 707 0.52 -36.58 -15.02
CA MET A 707 0.31 -35.13 -14.85
C MET A 707 1.23 -34.54 -13.78
N VAL A 708 1.73 -33.33 -14.05
CA VAL A 708 2.42 -32.47 -13.09
C VAL A 708 1.66 -31.16 -12.94
N CYS A 709 1.52 -30.67 -11.71
CA CYS A 709 1.04 -29.33 -11.44
C CYS A 709 2.17 -28.47 -10.84
N LEU A 710 2.49 -27.35 -11.48
CA LEU A 710 3.53 -26.41 -11.02
C LEU A 710 2.90 -25.31 -10.17
N ILE A 711 3.44 -25.10 -8.96
CA ILE A 711 3.01 -24.07 -8.01
C ILE A 711 4.20 -23.24 -7.50
N ASN A 712 3.93 -22.03 -7.02
CA ASN A 712 4.90 -21.20 -6.31
C ASN A 712 4.22 -20.39 -5.19
N GLY A 713 4.99 -19.54 -4.50
CA GLY A 713 4.50 -18.69 -3.41
C GLY A 713 3.41 -17.67 -3.79
N GLU A 714 3.12 -17.52 -5.08
CA GLU A 714 2.05 -16.64 -5.60
C GLU A 714 0.81 -17.44 -6.05
N SER A 715 0.89 -18.78 -6.08
CA SER A 715 -0.26 -19.64 -6.27
C SER A 715 -1.18 -19.55 -5.04
N ALA A 716 -2.35 -18.92 -5.18
CA ALA A 716 -3.23 -18.65 -4.04
C ALA A 716 -4.69 -19.07 -4.29
N SER A 717 -5.46 -19.29 -3.23
CA SER A 717 -6.92 -19.48 -3.27
C SER A 717 -7.36 -20.59 -4.23
N ALA A 718 -8.04 -20.29 -5.34
CA ALA A 718 -8.47 -21.28 -6.33
C ALA A 718 -7.31 -22.15 -6.88
N SER A 719 -6.10 -21.59 -7.02
CA SER A 719 -4.90 -22.35 -7.40
C SER A 719 -4.53 -23.40 -6.34
N GLU A 720 -4.76 -23.08 -5.07
CA GLU A 720 -4.52 -23.99 -3.93
C GLU A 720 -5.61 -25.05 -3.82
N ILE A 721 -6.87 -24.69 -4.13
CA ILE A 721 -7.97 -25.66 -4.25
C ILE A 721 -7.64 -26.69 -5.33
N LEU A 722 -7.25 -26.22 -6.53
CA LEU A 722 -6.89 -27.10 -7.64
C LEU A 722 -5.71 -28.00 -7.31
N SER A 723 -4.59 -27.43 -6.87
CA SER A 723 -3.39 -28.22 -6.54
C SER A 723 -3.62 -29.16 -5.36
N ALA A 724 -4.36 -28.76 -4.33
CA ALA A 724 -4.72 -29.66 -3.22
C ALA A 724 -5.64 -30.79 -3.66
N CYS A 725 -6.63 -30.50 -4.52
CA CYS A 725 -7.53 -31.50 -5.09
C CYS A 725 -6.74 -32.53 -5.88
N LEU A 726 -5.88 -32.09 -6.81
CA LEU A 726 -5.05 -32.97 -7.61
C LEU A 726 -4.08 -33.80 -6.74
N GLN A 727 -3.49 -33.20 -5.71
CA GLN A 727 -2.55 -33.88 -4.81
C GLN A 727 -3.24 -34.94 -3.95
N ASP A 728 -4.36 -34.60 -3.31
CA ASP A 728 -5.03 -35.49 -2.36
C ASP A 728 -5.69 -36.69 -3.03
N HIS A 729 -6.08 -36.55 -4.30
CA HIS A 729 -6.54 -37.66 -5.15
C HIS A 729 -5.40 -38.43 -5.81
N GLY A 730 -4.13 -38.03 -5.60
CA GLY A 730 -2.98 -38.64 -6.28
C GLY A 730 -3.00 -38.47 -7.79
N ARG A 731 -3.78 -37.51 -8.32
CA ARG A 731 -4.01 -37.30 -9.74
C ARG A 731 -2.80 -36.64 -10.42
N ALA A 732 -2.10 -35.75 -9.73
CA ALA A 732 -0.91 -35.09 -10.26
C ALA A 732 0.19 -35.02 -9.20
N ILE A 733 1.45 -35.02 -9.65
CA ILE A 733 2.57 -34.64 -8.81
C ILE A 733 2.65 -33.12 -8.73
N ILE A 734 2.71 -32.59 -7.52
CA ILE A 734 2.87 -31.16 -7.27
C ILE A 734 4.36 -30.82 -7.19
N MET A 735 4.80 -29.86 -8.00
CA MET A 735 6.20 -29.47 -8.13
C MET A 735 6.37 -27.95 -7.99
N GLY A 736 7.55 -27.50 -7.57
CA GLY A 736 7.89 -26.07 -7.46
C GLY A 736 8.14 -25.65 -6.03
N SER A 737 7.52 -24.57 -5.57
CA SER A 737 7.61 -24.11 -4.17
C SER A 737 6.25 -24.02 -3.50
N ARG A 738 6.23 -24.01 -2.16
CA ARG A 738 4.99 -23.93 -1.38
C ARG A 738 4.09 -22.77 -1.82
N SER A 739 2.78 -23.03 -1.87
CA SER A 739 1.76 -22.04 -2.23
C SER A 739 1.57 -20.94 -1.17
N TYR A 740 0.78 -19.91 -1.49
CA TYR A 740 0.62 -18.70 -0.67
C TYR A 740 -0.01 -18.95 0.73
N GLY A 741 -1.02 -19.82 0.83
CA GLY A 741 -1.73 -20.14 2.07
C GLY A 741 -3.03 -19.37 2.30
N LYS A 742 -3.72 -18.93 1.24
CA LYS A 742 -4.99 -18.19 1.31
C LYS A 742 -6.17 -19.16 1.28
N GLY A 743 -6.44 -19.75 2.44
CA GLY A 743 -7.55 -20.70 2.65
C GLY A 743 -8.82 -20.06 3.20
N SER A 744 -9.04 -18.77 3.02
CA SER A 744 -10.19 -18.04 3.57
C SER A 744 -11.24 -17.74 2.49
N VAL A 745 -12.53 -17.78 2.86
CA VAL A 745 -13.65 -17.39 1.99
C VAL A 745 -14.11 -16.00 2.38
N GLN A 746 -14.20 -15.10 1.40
CA GLN A 746 -14.78 -13.78 1.59
C GLN A 746 -16.17 -13.66 0.98
N ASN A 747 -17.13 -13.23 1.78
CA ASN A 747 -18.46 -12.85 1.31
C ASN A 747 -18.59 -11.33 1.31
N ILE A 748 -19.14 -10.78 0.22
CA ILE A 748 -19.48 -9.35 0.15
C ILE A 748 -20.95 -9.21 0.49
N GLN A 749 -21.24 -8.46 1.55
CA GLN A 749 -22.60 -8.20 2.00
C GLN A 749 -22.93 -6.72 1.82
N SER A 750 -24.12 -6.43 1.29
CA SER A 750 -24.62 -5.07 1.22
C SER A 750 -24.92 -4.55 2.62
N PHE A 751 -24.49 -3.32 2.90
CA PHE A 751 -24.70 -2.64 4.15
C PHE A 751 -25.58 -1.40 3.91
N SER A 752 -26.89 -1.63 3.89
CA SER A 752 -27.90 -0.62 3.60
C SER A 752 -27.85 0.65 4.46
N PRO A 753 -27.46 0.64 5.76
CA PRO A 753 -27.46 1.85 6.59
C PRO A 753 -26.62 3.02 6.05
N THR A 754 -25.63 2.73 5.19
CA THR A 754 -24.75 3.72 4.54
C THR A 754 -24.61 3.50 3.03
N GLN A 755 -25.35 2.54 2.46
CA GLN A 755 -25.19 2.07 1.07
C GLN A 755 -23.78 1.51 0.78
N ALA A 756 -23.05 1.10 1.82
CA ALA A 756 -21.75 0.48 1.73
C ALA A 756 -21.85 -1.03 1.47
N LYS A 757 -20.70 -1.69 1.40
CA LYS A 757 -20.54 -3.14 1.33
C LYS A 757 -19.47 -3.54 2.31
N ILE A 758 -19.68 -4.66 2.98
CA ILE A 758 -18.67 -5.25 3.86
C ILE A 758 -18.21 -6.56 3.25
N LYS A 759 -16.92 -6.63 2.92
CA LYS A 759 -16.26 -7.87 2.52
C LYS A 759 -15.76 -8.53 3.80
N LEU A 760 -16.27 -9.71 4.11
CA LEU A 760 -16.03 -10.40 5.38
C LEU A 760 -15.44 -11.78 5.14
N THR A 761 -14.42 -12.14 5.91
CA THR A 761 -13.99 -13.54 6.01
C THR A 761 -15.00 -14.33 6.83
N THR A 762 -15.77 -15.21 6.19
CA THR A 762 -16.89 -15.95 6.80
C THR A 762 -16.65 -17.45 6.94
N ALA A 763 -15.72 -18.00 6.15
CA ALA A 763 -15.42 -19.43 6.14
C ALA A 763 -13.96 -19.71 5.75
N THR A 764 -13.57 -20.98 5.83
CA THR A 764 -12.26 -21.48 5.39
C THR A 764 -12.42 -22.62 4.39
N PHE A 765 -11.46 -22.74 3.46
CA PHE A 765 -11.32 -23.85 2.53
C PHE A 765 -10.49 -24.97 3.15
N TRP A 766 -10.97 -26.19 2.97
CA TRP A 766 -10.37 -27.40 3.47
C TRP A 766 -10.17 -28.38 2.32
N ARG A 767 -9.03 -29.04 2.34
CA ARG A 767 -8.61 -30.00 1.32
C ARG A 767 -9.46 -31.28 1.36
N PRO A 768 -9.44 -32.11 0.32
CA PRO A 768 -10.06 -33.44 0.36
C PRO A 768 -9.55 -34.32 1.52
N SER A 769 -8.28 -34.16 1.91
CA SER A 769 -7.66 -34.80 3.09
C SER A 769 -8.06 -34.23 4.45
N ASP A 770 -8.99 -33.27 4.48
CA ASP A 770 -9.46 -32.57 5.69
C ASP A 770 -8.42 -31.69 6.40
N LYS A 771 -7.38 -31.29 5.67
CA LYS A 771 -6.40 -30.29 6.13
C LYS A 771 -6.85 -28.87 5.77
N ASN A 772 -6.58 -27.91 6.65
CA ASN A 772 -6.89 -26.50 6.42
C ASN A 772 -5.81 -25.84 5.53
N LEU A 773 -6.22 -25.12 4.49
CA LEU A 773 -5.30 -24.37 3.64
C LEU A 773 -4.86 -23.03 4.26
N ASN A 774 -5.61 -22.51 5.23
CA ASN A 774 -5.51 -21.13 5.69
C ASN A 774 -4.33 -20.90 6.64
N LYS A 775 -3.29 -20.22 6.17
CA LYS A 775 -2.10 -19.88 6.97
C LYS A 775 -2.43 -19.09 8.25
N PRO A 776 -3.32 -18.07 8.25
CA PRO A 776 -3.72 -17.35 9.47
C PRO A 776 -4.43 -18.19 10.54
N SER A 777 -4.80 -19.44 10.23
CA SER A 777 -5.31 -20.40 11.22
C SER A 777 -4.20 -21.12 12.00
N THR A 778 -2.93 -20.81 11.70
CA THR A 778 -1.72 -21.39 12.31
C THR A 778 -0.83 -20.28 12.86
N LYS A 779 0.35 -20.61 13.41
CA LYS A 779 1.37 -19.60 13.75
C LYS A 779 2.18 -19.17 12.51
N GLY A 780 1.82 -19.67 11.32
CA GLY A 780 2.45 -19.36 10.05
C GLY A 780 3.85 -19.95 9.89
N LYS A 781 4.20 -20.95 10.71
CA LYS A 781 5.54 -21.59 10.66
C LYS A 781 5.63 -22.55 9.49
N GLU A 782 6.83 -22.73 8.94
CA GLU A 782 7.02 -23.61 7.78
C GLU A 782 6.72 -25.08 8.09
N GLU A 783 6.85 -25.52 9.34
CA GLU A 783 6.57 -26.90 9.72
C GLU A 783 5.06 -27.20 9.79
N GLU A 784 4.21 -26.18 9.97
CA GLU A 784 2.76 -26.32 10.13
C GLU A 784 2.07 -26.63 8.79
N ASP A 785 0.91 -27.30 8.85
CA ASP A 785 0.10 -27.66 7.69
C ASP A 785 -0.79 -26.46 7.27
N TRP A 786 -0.38 -25.78 6.20
CA TRP A 786 -1.12 -24.71 5.51
C TRP A 786 -0.69 -24.63 4.04
N GLY A 787 -1.54 -24.09 3.18
CA GLY A 787 -1.34 -24.10 1.72
C GLY A 787 -1.11 -25.52 1.17
N VAL A 788 -0.40 -25.59 0.05
CA VAL A 788 -0.02 -26.80 -0.66
C VAL A 788 1.49 -26.84 -0.76
N ARG A 789 2.09 -27.92 -0.25
CA ARG A 789 3.52 -28.18 -0.41
C ARG A 789 3.74 -29.03 -1.66
N PRO A 790 4.83 -28.79 -2.41
CA PRO A 790 5.29 -29.75 -3.41
C PRO A 790 5.47 -31.15 -2.79
N ASP A 791 5.33 -32.18 -3.60
CA ASP A 791 5.64 -33.54 -3.17
C ASP A 791 7.12 -33.65 -2.76
N LYS A 792 7.44 -34.42 -1.71
CA LYS A 792 8.72 -34.37 -0.98
C LYS A 792 10.01 -34.40 -1.83
N LYS A 793 9.98 -34.94 -3.04
CA LYS A 793 11.15 -35.04 -3.95
C LYS A 793 11.23 -33.92 -4.99
N TYR A 794 10.22 -33.07 -5.07
CA TYR A 794 10.00 -32.12 -6.15
C TYR A 794 9.80 -30.68 -5.66
N GLU A 795 10.23 -30.41 -4.42
CA GLU A 795 10.40 -29.04 -3.95
C GLU A 795 11.68 -28.43 -4.54
N LEU A 796 11.50 -27.31 -5.22
CA LEU A 796 12.56 -26.50 -5.81
C LEU A 796 12.20 -25.03 -5.65
N ILE A 797 12.82 -24.37 -4.66
CA ILE A 797 12.66 -22.94 -4.44
C ILE A 797 13.67 -22.19 -5.32
N LEU A 798 13.17 -21.34 -6.22
CA LEU A 798 14.02 -20.48 -7.04
C LEU A 798 14.58 -19.33 -6.20
N PRO A 799 15.88 -18.98 -6.37
CA PRO A 799 16.41 -17.70 -5.89
C PRO A 799 15.59 -16.52 -6.45
N PRO A 800 15.49 -15.37 -5.77
CA PRO A 800 14.70 -14.23 -6.22
C PRO A 800 15.00 -13.75 -7.62
N GLU A 801 16.28 -13.72 -7.99
CA GLU A 801 16.71 -13.30 -9.31
C GLU A 801 16.21 -14.26 -10.39
N GLU A 802 16.32 -15.58 -10.14
CA GLU A 802 15.74 -16.59 -11.03
C GLU A 802 14.21 -16.49 -11.06
N GLY A 803 13.56 -16.17 -9.95
CA GLY A 803 12.12 -15.92 -9.87
C GLY A 803 11.70 -14.70 -10.70
N ALA A 804 12.39 -13.58 -10.58
CA ALA A 804 12.11 -12.37 -11.35
C ALA A 804 12.37 -12.59 -12.85
N LEU A 805 13.38 -13.37 -13.21
CA LEU A 805 13.64 -13.78 -14.59
C LEU A 805 12.53 -14.70 -15.12
N LEU A 806 12.04 -15.64 -14.30
CA LEU A 806 10.88 -16.47 -14.63
C LEU A 806 9.65 -15.59 -14.90
N ASP A 807 9.33 -14.66 -14.01
CA ASP A 807 8.17 -13.78 -14.16
C ASP A 807 8.26 -12.94 -15.43
N LYS A 808 9.44 -12.37 -15.71
CA LYS A 808 9.72 -11.64 -16.94
C LYS A 808 9.53 -12.51 -18.18
N GLU A 809 10.13 -13.70 -18.21
CA GLU A 809 10.00 -14.65 -19.33
C GLU A 809 8.55 -15.07 -19.54
N LEU A 810 7.82 -15.34 -18.45
CA LEU A 810 6.40 -15.69 -18.49
C LEU A 810 5.52 -14.55 -18.99
N GLN A 811 5.84 -13.29 -18.67
CA GLN A 811 5.15 -12.11 -19.21
C GLN A 811 5.49 -11.87 -20.68
N GLU A 812 6.75 -12.02 -21.06
CA GLU A 812 7.20 -11.85 -22.45
C GLU A 812 6.52 -12.83 -23.41
N ARG A 813 6.23 -14.06 -22.96
CA ARG A 813 5.47 -15.06 -23.73
C ARG A 813 4.03 -14.64 -24.02
N GLU A 814 3.44 -13.78 -23.20
CA GLU A 814 2.05 -13.32 -23.37
C GLU A 814 1.93 -12.20 -24.42
N ILE A 815 3.04 -11.53 -24.77
CA ILE A 815 3.06 -10.41 -25.71
C ILE A 815 2.70 -10.88 -27.12
N ILE A 816 1.73 -10.22 -27.75
CA ILE A 816 1.46 -10.35 -29.18
C ILE A 816 2.44 -9.46 -29.94
N PRO A 817 3.41 -10.04 -30.68
CA PRO A 817 4.43 -9.24 -31.35
C PRO A 817 3.85 -8.42 -32.50
N ALA A 818 4.50 -7.30 -32.83
CA ALA A 818 4.16 -6.53 -34.03
C ALA A 818 4.45 -7.36 -35.29
N LYS A 819 3.47 -7.42 -36.21
CA LYS A 819 3.51 -8.30 -37.40
C LYS A 819 4.71 -8.09 -38.33
N ASN A 820 5.32 -6.91 -38.31
CA ASN A 820 6.39 -6.51 -39.24
C ASN A 820 7.77 -6.29 -38.58
N LYS A 821 7.94 -6.60 -37.29
CA LYS A 821 9.21 -6.36 -36.60
C LYS A 821 10.17 -7.54 -36.80
N LYS A 822 11.39 -7.27 -37.29
CA LYS A 822 12.50 -8.24 -37.17
C LYS A 822 12.68 -8.55 -35.69
N ALA A 823 12.65 -9.83 -35.31
CA ALA A 823 12.91 -10.24 -33.93
C ALA A 823 14.20 -9.55 -33.44
N ALA A 824 14.14 -8.87 -32.30
CA ALA A 824 15.33 -8.28 -31.71
C ALA A 824 16.37 -9.40 -31.51
N PRO A 825 17.67 -9.14 -31.78
CA PRO A 825 18.70 -10.13 -31.55
C PRO A 825 18.67 -10.53 -30.07
N LYS A 826 18.44 -11.82 -29.77
CA LYS A 826 18.55 -12.36 -28.41
C LYS A 826 20.03 -12.34 -28.03
N THR A 827 20.46 -11.27 -27.36
CA THR A 827 21.86 -11.06 -26.94
C THR A 827 22.20 -11.76 -25.63
N GLU A 828 21.23 -12.34 -24.93
CA GLU A 828 21.42 -13.07 -23.67
C GLU A 828 21.21 -14.58 -23.84
N LYS A 829 21.90 -15.37 -23.02
CA LYS A 829 21.60 -16.80 -22.88
C LYS A 829 20.11 -16.94 -22.51
N PRO A 830 19.34 -17.80 -23.18
CA PRO A 830 17.94 -18.00 -22.83
C PRO A 830 17.83 -18.45 -21.37
N PHE A 831 16.91 -17.83 -20.63
CA PHE A 831 16.59 -18.24 -19.27
C PHE A 831 16.17 -19.71 -19.25
N GLN A 832 16.69 -20.46 -18.29
CA GLN A 832 16.37 -21.87 -18.11
C GLN A 832 15.45 -22.04 -16.89
N ASP A 833 14.19 -22.42 -17.15
CA ASP A 833 13.21 -22.68 -16.10
C ASP A 833 13.43 -24.07 -15.50
N ARG A 834 14.20 -24.13 -14.41
CA ARG A 834 14.58 -25.38 -13.73
C ARG A 834 13.39 -26.15 -13.15
N GLN A 835 12.32 -25.46 -12.76
CA GLN A 835 11.10 -26.12 -12.24
C GLN A 835 10.35 -26.80 -13.40
N LEU A 836 10.24 -26.13 -14.55
CA LEU A 836 9.64 -26.69 -15.75
C LEU A 836 10.47 -27.85 -16.32
N ASP A 837 11.80 -27.72 -16.35
CA ASP A 837 12.71 -28.79 -16.79
C ASP A 837 12.52 -30.06 -15.94
N MET A 838 12.46 -29.91 -14.62
CA MET A 838 12.18 -31.02 -13.69
C MET A 838 10.85 -31.71 -14.00
N ALA A 839 9.79 -30.94 -14.30
CA ALA A 839 8.49 -31.50 -14.68
C ALA A 839 8.54 -32.25 -16.03
N ILE A 840 9.25 -31.70 -17.03
CA ILE A 840 9.44 -32.34 -18.34
C ILE A 840 10.21 -33.65 -18.19
N GLU A 841 11.30 -33.66 -17.43
CA GLU A 841 12.12 -34.85 -17.19
C GLU A 841 11.32 -35.96 -16.50
N TYR A 842 10.54 -35.60 -15.48
CA TYR A 842 9.64 -36.53 -14.80
C TYR A 842 8.64 -37.16 -15.77
N LEU A 843 7.93 -36.35 -16.56
CA LEU A 843 6.92 -36.85 -17.51
C LEU A 843 7.53 -37.68 -18.63
N ARG A 844 8.71 -37.32 -19.15
CA ARG A 844 9.45 -38.17 -20.11
C ARG A 844 9.73 -39.56 -19.52
N GLY A 845 10.05 -39.64 -18.24
CA GLY A 845 10.20 -40.90 -17.51
C GLY A 845 8.90 -41.71 -17.48
N GLN A 846 7.78 -41.07 -17.12
CA GLN A 846 6.47 -41.72 -17.03
C GLN A 846 5.95 -42.21 -18.40
N VAL A 847 6.10 -41.40 -19.45
CA VAL A 847 5.70 -41.76 -20.81
C VAL A 847 6.46 -43.01 -21.29
N LYS A 848 7.77 -43.09 -21.01
CA LYS A 848 8.58 -44.28 -21.32
C LYS A 848 8.13 -45.53 -20.57
N LEU A 849 7.70 -45.39 -19.32
CA LEU A 849 7.18 -46.51 -18.52
C LEU A 849 5.83 -47.00 -19.03
N SER A 850 4.91 -46.08 -19.40
CA SER A 850 3.59 -46.42 -19.96
C SER A 850 3.62 -47.00 -21.38
N SER A 851 4.75 -46.84 -22.09
CA SER A 851 4.96 -47.36 -23.44
C SER A 851 5.59 -48.77 -23.46
N LYS A 852 5.93 -49.31 -22.28
CA LYS A 852 6.34 -50.70 -22.07
C LYS A 852 5.16 -51.49 -21.54
#